data_AF-A0AAE1FJP4-F1
#
_entry.id   AF-A0AAE1FJP4-F1
#
_cell.length_a   1.000
_cell.length_b   1.000
_cell.length_c   1.000
_cell.angle_alpha   90.00
_cell.angle_beta   90.00
_cell.angle_gamma   90.00
#
_symmetry.space_group_name_H-M   'P 1'
#
loop_
_entity.id
_entity.type
_entity.pdbx_description
1 polymer ?
#
loop_
_entity_poly.entity_id
_entity_poly.type
_entity_poly.pdbx_seq_one_letter_code
_entity_poly.pdbx_strand_id
1 'polypeptide(L)'
;MRTLWVVVASCVFLATVHKGESVGMAGLEDYDAGLCYKGKMMKGVVGVCVLVRPDHTQRYNTTIILTHTLDSTVLYAGMSSFRLWVEVGDQRYNFNETLEKEVWNPLCVGHQPVENGTQVWAALRGNTLTPSSIESSVKKMKGSVFCFGKLFFNDSSENAFTGFLASVSLLASIPAEPPSCQSLIVETEDSNFALTFNLSLWNLHGPVFITQVQEDSLCSRSYYNVVLNRSLNYNDFYRLCRSLGGRPPNMEELKHGLMEVWNGTYDVWWAEREVADGTQEWLGKRKVVDGTYEWWKEGEAVSEAVTLNCPVLLLTNNTVGWRPCLSEVTSSLCRVPDNTMYTLYGAVKKFDRHYTLKLIAEGGFYLEGDATSSINKIGKSWVLHSRLHQEKWQLHNGSWPLGRHLWDASHDNVLLTLASCNILQFSSNDGVCLPRSRRCDGIKDFDDMSDEQNCHKRLFRKEISYDTLHNPYEERGENGSIWIQPHLFYIGKIQSWESISLIQGAFVFKWQDPRLTFVDLKVPLHTFPCQDLWVPRLCAMSGNLHSIGPAVAIKNINQICYIRGNKRSPEVRDLSDPFMGMLTQWENVNLTMEEHISISFPCQLMVHRYPFGRYQCNASLYMYSDWLEMEWKPDNKDLSTFQEFNYTGDRDLLDYFLDNFTMDMDNMFVTLTLHLSGRYEYHLLSSFCPSALMFIISYSTFFFPITDFNERIMGSLTSLLVLAGLFAQASDSYIKTPYFKLIDIWYAVLIMLNFGVVIINTLVNSLRAKRSVRGALVKDDYKTGERKNRRARVCNMMAKVVMLTAFIALLVVFFMFGAEIL
;
A
#
# COMPACT_ATOMS: atom_id res chain seq x y z
N MET A 1 34.68 58.09 15.49
CA MET A 1 34.39 57.36 16.74
C MET A 1 33.00 56.74 16.58
N ARG A 2 32.91 55.40 16.77
CA ARG A 2 31.83 54.57 17.34
C ARG A 2 30.38 55.05 17.14
N THR A 3 29.36 54.31 16.70
CA THR A 3 28.95 52.88 16.71
C THR A 3 27.47 52.97 16.24
N LEU A 4 26.84 52.11 15.43
CA LEU A 4 26.67 50.66 15.52
C LEU A 4 26.07 50.15 14.18
N TRP A 5 26.42 48.92 13.84
CA TRP A 5 26.09 48.16 12.63
C TRP A 5 24.75 47.39 12.73
N VAL A 6 24.32 46.84 11.56
CA VAL A 6 23.73 45.49 11.29
C VAL A 6 22.49 45.63 10.35
N VAL A 7 22.61 45.49 9.01
CA VAL A 7 22.71 44.25 8.17
C VAL A 7 21.32 43.60 7.98
N VAL A 8 20.81 43.11 6.84
CA VAL A 8 21.17 43.02 5.40
C VAL A 8 19.88 42.54 4.68
N ALA A 9 19.77 42.90 3.42
CA ALA A 9 18.98 42.33 2.31
C ALA A 9 18.15 41.05 2.52
N SER A 10 16.95 41.05 1.93
CA SER A 10 16.52 40.02 0.96
C SER A 10 15.33 40.57 0.16
N CYS A 11 15.60 41.02 -1.06
CA CYS A 11 14.57 41.23 -2.09
C CYS A 11 13.84 39.90 -2.31
N VAL A 12 12.58 39.84 -1.90
CA VAL A 12 11.64 38.88 -2.46
C VAL A 12 11.27 39.44 -3.83
N PHE A 13 11.68 38.74 -4.89
CA PHE A 13 11.18 38.99 -6.23
C PHE A 13 9.67 38.75 -6.22
N LEU A 14 8.88 39.84 -6.19
CA LEU A 14 7.49 39.87 -6.62
C LEU A 14 7.49 39.61 -8.13
N ALA A 15 6.96 38.46 -8.54
CA ALA A 15 6.77 38.14 -9.94
C ALA A 15 5.35 38.58 -10.33
N THR A 16 5.24 39.78 -10.89
CA THR A 16 4.01 40.26 -11.52
C THR A 16 3.65 39.36 -12.69
N VAL A 17 2.55 38.62 -12.61
CA VAL A 17 2.02 37.83 -13.75
C VAL A 17 1.50 38.80 -14.79
N HIS A 18 2.13 38.83 -15.97
CA HIS A 18 1.65 39.65 -17.09
C HIS A 18 0.47 38.94 -17.79
N LYS A 19 -0.51 39.73 -18.25
CA LYS A 19 -1.69 39.29 -19.00
C LYS A 19 -1.28 38.37 -20.16
N GLY A 20 -1.62 37.09 -20.09
CA GLY A 20 -1.23 36.06 -21.07
C GLY A 20 -0.18 35.03 -20.63
N GLU A 21 0.25 35.04 -19.37
CA GLU A 21 1.14 34.01 -18.80
C GLU A 21 0.39 32.81 -18.20
N SER A 22 1.10 31.69 -18.02
CA SER A 22 0.54 30.46 -17.46
C SER A 22 0.50 30.50 -15.92
N VAL A 23 -0.66 30.26 -15.33
CA VAL A 23 -0.90 30.22 -13.88
C VAL A 23 -0.62 28.82 -13.34
N GLY A 24 0.13 28.72 -12.24
CA GLY A 24 0.35 27.46 -11.53
C GLY A 24 -0.94 26.99 -10.83
N MET A 25 -1.29 25.72 -10.97
CA MET A 25 -2.47 25.08 -10.41
C MET A 25 -2.05 23.82 -9.67
N ALA A 26 -2.52 23.64 -8.43
CA ALA A 26 -2.42 22.40 -7.69
C ALA A 26 -3.76 21.64 -7.73
N GLY A 27 -3.74 20.32 -7.74
CA GLY A 27 -4.95 19.53 -7.52
C GLY A 27 -4.75 18.39 -6.54
N LEU A 28 -5.83 18.07 -5.83
CA LEU A 28 -5.93 17.02 -4.82
C LEU A 28 -6.75 15.85 -5.39
N GLU A 29 -6.14 14.68 -5.58
CA GLU A 29 -6.79 13.52 -6.22
C GLU A 29 -7.59 12.62 -5.26
N ASP A 30 -7.42 12.79 -3.95
CA ASP A 30 -7.96 11.87 -2.95
C ASP A 30 -8.25 12.57 -1.62
N TYR A 31 -9.07 11.95 -0.78
CA TYR A 31 -9.48 12.44 0.54
C TYR A 31 -8.34 12.47 1.57
N ASP A 32 -7.19 11.89 1.26
CA ASP A 32 -5.96 11.98 2.05
C ASP A 32 -4.92 12.96 1.49
N ALA A 33 -5.23 13.61 0.36
CA ALA A 33 -4.34 14.54 -0.30
C ALA A 33 -4.30 15.90 0.41
N GLY A 34 -3.13 16.53 0.46
CA GLY A 34 -2.90 17.79 1.12
C GLY A 34 -1.63 18.51 0.65
N LEU A 35 -1.69 19.82 0.59
CA LEU A 35 -0.62 20.71 0.12
C LEU A 35 -0.38 21.78 1.19
N CYS A 36 0.78 21.76 1.85
CA CYS A 36 1.12 22.68 2.95
C CYS A 36 2.29 23.61 2.60
N TYR A 37 2.16 24.91 2.87
CA TYR A 37 3.20 25.91 2.62
C TYR A 37 4.31 25.86 3.70
N LYS A 38 5.58 25.88 3.29
CA LYS A 38 6.78 25.78 4.15
C LYS A 38 7.30 27.13 4.69
N GLY A 39 6.75 28.26 4.25
CA GLY A 39 7.28 29.58 4.60
C GLY A 39 7.03 30.01 6.04
N LYS A 40 7.64 31.12 6.46
CA LYS A 40 7.48 31.71 7.80
C LYS A 40 6.11 32.37 7.95
N MET A 41 5.58 32.39 9.19
CA MET A 41 4.39 33.17 9.54
C MET A 41 4.56 34.65 9.15
N MET A 42 3.63 35.17 8.36
CA MET A 42 3.52 36.60 8.08
C MET A 42 2.59 37.24 9.12
N LYS A 43 3.07 38.28 9.80
CA LYS A 43 2.31 39.03 10.82
C LYS A 43 1.40 40.04 10.13
N GLY A 44 0.17 40.20 10.62
CA GLY A 44 -0.79 41.18 10.10
C GLY A 44 -1.68 40.69 8.96
N VAL A 45 -1.82 39.36 8.79
CA VAL A 45 -2.79 38.77 7.85
C VAL A 45 -4.13 38.59 8.55
N VAL A 46 -5.21 39.03 7.90
CA VAL A 46 -6.59 39.08 8.44
C VAL A 46 -7.52 38.11 7.69
N GLY A 47 -7.11 37.60 6.53
CA GLY A 47 -7.87 36.63 5.76
C GLY A 47 -7.09 35.99 4.60
N VAL A 48 -7.70 34.99 3.97
CA VAL A 48 -7.16 34.23 2.84
C VAL A 48 -8.22 34.15 1.74
N CYS A 49 -7.81 34.44 0.51
CA CYS A 49 -8.60 34.21 -0.69
C CYS A 49 -7.97 33.12 -1.54
N VAL A 50 -8.81 32.23 -2.07
CA VAL A 50 -8.41 31.13 -2.94
C VAL A 50 -9.32 31.02 -4.15
N LEU A 51 -8.77 30.56 -5.27
CA LEU A 51 -9.53 30.18 -6.45
C LEU A 51 -9.61 28.65 -6.52
N VAL A 52 -10.78 28.09 -6.21
CA VAL A 52 -10.98 26.62 -6.08
C VAL A 52 -12.00 26.08 -7.07
N ARG A 53 -11.74 24.90 -7.63
CA ARG A 53 -12.66 24.19 -8.54
C ARG A 53 -12.99 22.80 -7.99
N PRO A 54 -14.22 22.53 -7.51
CA PRO A 54 -14.62 21.22 -7.01
C PRO A 54 -14.73 20.19 -8.14
N ASP A 55 -14.34 18.95 -7.86
CA ASP A 55 -14.51 17.81 -8.77
C ASP A 55 -15.89 17.15 -8.63
N HIS A 56 -16.31 16.38 -9.64
CA HIS A 56 -17.63 15.73 -9.73
C HIS A 56 -17.90 14.73 -8.59
N THR A 57 -16.83 14.08 -8.11
CA THR A 57 -16.87 12.89 -7.25
C THR A 57 -16.87 13.17 -5.75
N GLN A 58 -16.94 14.45 -5.34
CA GLN A 58 -16.93 14.83 -3.93
C GLN A 58 -18.11 14.14 -3.20
N ARG A 59 -17.83 13.10 -2.41
CA ARG A 59 -18.83 12.42 -1.56
C ARG A 59 -19.25 13.38 -0.45
N TYR A 60 -20.56 13.49 -0.22
CA TYR A 60 -21.21 14.53 0.58
C TYR A 60 -21.08 14.38 2.11
N ASN A 61 -19.87 14.16 2.62
CA ASN A 61 -19.53 14.26 4.04
C ASN A 61 -18.71 15.54 4.30
N THR A 62 -18.47 15.87 5.58
CA THR A 62 -17.64 17.00 6.00
C THR A 62 -16.24 16.92 5.38
N THR A 63 -15.89 17.90 4.52
CA THR A 63 -14.59 18.02 3.86
C THR A 63 -13.89 19.32 4.21
N ILE A 64 -12.57 19.28 4.38
CA ILE A 64 -11.74 20.47 4.64
C ILE A 64 -11.14 20.96 3.31
N ILE A 65 -11.43 22.21 2.95
CA ILE A 65 -10.87 22.89 1.76
C ILE A 65 -9.48 23.44 2.09
N LEU A 66 -9.40 24.28 3.13
CA LEU A 66 -8.15 24.93 3.52
C LEU A 66 -8.04 25.11 5.02
N THR A 67 -6.81 25.24 5.48
CA THR A 67 -6.44 25.53 6.86
C THR A 67 -5.35 26.60 6.86
N HIS A 68 -5.48 27.61 7.70
CA HIS A 68 -4.50 28.69 7.81
C HIS A 68 -4.31 29.09 9.26
N THR A 69 -3.06 29.32 9.70
CA THR A 69 -2.80 29.84 11.05
C THR A 69 -2.55 31.34 11.00
N LEU A 70 -3.48 32.13 11.55
CA LEU A 70 -3.44 33.59 11.65
C LEU A 70 -3.09 33.98 13.09
N ASP A 71 -1.95 34.64 13.32
CA ASP A 71 -1.55 35.24 14.62
C ASP A 71 -1.92 34.41 15.88
N SER A 72 -1.65 33.09 15.84
CA SER A 72 -1.91 32.05 16.88
C SER A 72 -3.30 31.39 16.93
N THR A 73 -4.24 31.81 16.09
CA THR A 73 -5.53 31.15 15.86
C THR A 73 -5.54 30.36 14.55
N VAL A 74 -6.15 29.17 14.54
CA VAL A 74 -6.29 28.37 13.31
C VAL A 74 -7.67 28.62 12.71
N LEU A 75 -7.69 28.92 11.41
CA LEU A 75 -8.88 29.06 10.59
C LEU A 75 -8.99 27.80 9.72
N TYR A 76 -10.14 27.15 9.76
CA TYR A 76 -10.52 26.06 8.87
C TYR A 76 -11.67 26.54 7.99
N ALA A 77 -11.63 26.21 6.70
CA ALA A 77 -12.79 26.36 5.82
C ALA A 77 -13.04 25.04 5.09
N GLY A 78 -14.31 24.66 4.99
CA GLY A 78 -14.71 23.38 4.41
C GLY A 78 -16.15 23.35 3.95
N MET A 79 -16.60 22.18 3.50
CA MET A 79 -18.00 21.94 3.11
C MET A 79 -18.64 20.83 3.93
N SER A 80 -19.92 20.95 4.24
CA SER A 80 -20.73 19.93 4.91
C SER A 80 -22.10 19.91 4.27
N SER A 81 -22.53 18.77 3.71
CA SER A 81 -23.83 18.65 3.01
C SER A 81 -24.11 19.83 2.06
N PHE A 82 -23.13 20.15 1.21
CA PHE A 82 -23.10 21.26 0.25
C PHE A 82 -22.93 22.68 0.80
N ARG A 83 -23.04 22.88 2.11
CA ARG A 83 -22.93 24.20 2.73
C ARG A 83 -21.49 24.52 3.12
N LEU A 84 -21.04 25.71 2.79
CA LEU A 84 -19.75 26.24 3.25
C LEU A 84 -19.78 26.42 4.77
N TRP A 85 -18.72 26.02 5.44
CA TRP A 85 -18.51 26.30 6.86
C TRP A 85 -17.10 26.83 7.08
N VAL A 86 -16.96 27.72 8.08
CA VAL A 86 -15.69 28.30 8.50
C VAL A 86 -15.57 28.16 10.01
N GLU A 87 -14.48 27.59 10.49
CA GLU A 87 -14.20 27.40 11.91
C GLU A 87 -12.99 28.25 12.31
N VAL A 88 -13.14 29.05 13.37
CA VAL A 88 -12.09 29.92 13.91
C VAL A 88 -12.03 29.70 15.42
N GLY A 89 -10.89 29.20 15.92
CA GLY A 89 -10.75 28.82 17.32
C GLY A 89 -11.64 27.63 17.68
N ASP A 90 -12.56 27.79 18.65
CA ASP A 90 -13.50 26.75 19.09
C ASP A 90 -14.92 26.95 18.53
N GLN A 91 -15.10 27.83 17.52
CA GLN A 91 -16.41 28.18 16.96
C GLN A 91 -16.49 27.93 15.46
N ARG A 92 -17.57 27.30 15.02
CA ARG A 92 -17.89 27.00 13.62
C ARG A 92 -19.09 27.82 13.15
N TYR A 93 -18.92 28.48 12.00
CA TYR A 93 -19.89 29.32 11.31
C TYR A 93 -20.35 28.61 10.03
N ASN A 94 -21.65 28.37 9.88
CA ASN A 94 -22.21 27.77 8.67
C ASN A 94 -22.84 28.85 7.76
N PHE A 95 -22.70 28.67 6.45
CA PHE A 95 -23.26 29.53 5.41
C PHE A 95 -24.25 28.73 4.53
N ASN A 96 -25.19 29.40 3.86
CA ASN A 96 -26.20 28.71 3.06
C ASN A 96 -25.77 28.48 1.60
N GLU A 97 -24.65 29.07 1.20
CA GLU A 97 -24.13 29.06 -0.16
C GLU A 97 -23.25 27.82 -0.42
N THR A 98 -23.26 27.40 -1.68
CA THR A 98 -22.61 26.18 -2.15
C THR A 98 -21.60 26.51 -3.27
N LEU A 99 -20.53 25.71 -3.38
CA LEU A 99 -19.60 25.78 -4.50
C LEU A 99 -20.25 25.16 -5.74
N GLU A 100 -20.15 25.85 -6.88
CA GLU A 100 -20.56 25.27 -8.16
C GLU A 100 -19.54 24.22 -8.60
N LYS A 101 -20.02 23.03 -8.94
CA LYS A 101 -19.17 21.92 -9.40
C LYS A 101 -18.56 22.25 -10.76
N GLU A 102 -17.33 21.82 -10.99
CA GLU A 102 -16.62 21.97 -12.26
C GLU A 102 -16.42 23.42 -12.75
N VAL A 103 -16.72 24.41 -11.91
CA VAL A 103 -16.50 25.85 -12.17
C VAL A 103 -15.50 26.39 -11.15
N TRP A 104 -14.71 27.38 -11.55
CA TRP A 104 -13.80 28.08 -10.64
C TRP A 104 -14.60 29.01 -9.72
N ASN A 105 -14.50 28.75 -8.42
CA ASN A 105 -15.16 29.49 -7.36
C ASN A 105 -14.11 30.34 -6.63
N PRO A 106 -14.16 31.68 -6.72
CA PRO A 106 -13.36 32.54 -5.86
C PRO A 106 -13.98 32.54 -4.45
N LEU A 107 -13.20 32.08 -3.48
CA LEU A 107 -13.59 31.92 -2.07
C LEU A 107 -12.63 32.72 -1.20
N CYS A 108 -13.15 33.63 -0.39
CA CYS A 108 -12.39 34.39 0.60
C CYS A 108 -12.96 34.15 1.99
N VAL A 109 -12.08 33.95 2.97
CA VAL A 109 -12.45 33.74 4.38
C VAL A 109 -11.46 34.48 5.28
N GLY A 110 -11.95 35.08 6.35
CA GLY A 110 -11.09 35.79 7.31
C GLY A 110 -11.80 36.10 8.62
N HIS A 111 -11.07 36.66 9.57
CA HIS A 111 -11.62 37.08 10.85
C HIS A 111 -11.04 38.41 11.31
N GLN A 112 -11.83 39.17 12.06
CA GLN A 112 -11.43 40.45 12.64
C GLN A 112 -11.62 40.40 14.16
N PRO A 113 -10.62 40.81 14.96
CA PRO A 113 -10.81 40.99 16.40
C PRO A 113 -11.69 42.23 16.67
N VAL A 114 -12.75 42.04 17.46
CA VAL A 114 -13.68 43.07 17.91
C VAL A 114 -13.64 43.11 19.45
N GLU A 115 -14.03 44.22 20.09
CA GLU A 115 -13.94 44.40 21.55
C GLU A 115 -14.59 43.26 22.39
N ASN A 116 -15.56 42.54 21.82
CA ASN A 116 -16.25 41.39 22.45
C ASN A 116 -16.25 40.12 21.57
N GLY A 117 -15.12 39.79 20.93
CA GLY A 117 -14.94 38.49 20.26
C GLY A 117 -14.27 38.60 18.89
N THR A 118 -14.40 37.56 18.07
CA THR A 118 -13.87 37.52 16.70
C THR A 118 -15.02 37.49 15.71
N GLN A 119 -15.11 38.51 14.85
CA GLN A 119 -16.08 38.52 13.76
C GLN A 119 -15.49 37.78 12.55
N VAL A 120 -16.17 36.75 12.06
CA VAL A 120 -15.78 36.01 10.84
C VAL A 120 -16.50 36.61 9.64
N TRP A 121 -15.79 36.73 8.52
CA TRP A 121 -16.35 37.13 7.24
C TRP A 121 -15.97 36.10 6.17
N ALA A 122 -16.87 35.89 5.22
CA ALA A 122 -16.64 35.05 4.06
C ALA A 122 -17.25 35.71 2.82
N ALA A 123 -16.61 35.51 1.67
CA ALA A 123 -17.13 35.92 0.38
C ALA A 123 -16.98 34.78 -0.62
N LEU A 124 -18.01 34.56 -1.43
CA LEU A 124 -18.03 33.54 -2.48
C LEU A 124 -18.55 34.14 -3.77
N ARG A 125 -17.82 33.95 -4.88
CA ARG A 125 -18.24 34.42 -6.22
C ARG A 125 -18.53 35.93 -6.29
N GLY A 126 -17.82 36.73 -5.50
CA GLY A 126 -18.03 38.19 -5.44
C GLY A 126 -19.22 38.63 -4.59
N ASN A 127 -19.82 37.74 -3.81
CA ASN A 127 -20.89 38.08 -2.86
C ASN A 127 -20.41 37.88 -1.42
N THR A 128 -20.71 38.84 -0.54
CA THR A 128 -20.45 38.73 0.91
C THR A 128 -21.49 37.82 1.58
N LEU A 129 -21.03 36.86 2.38
CA LEU A 129 -21.87 35.87 3.03
C LEU A 129 -22.17 36.25 4.48
N THR A 130 -23.37 35.92 4.97
CA THR A 130 -23.76 36.12 6.37
C THR A 130 -23.93 34.77 7.07
N PRO A 131 -23.39 34.60 8.30
CA PRO A 131 -23.44 33.31 8.99
C PRO A 131 -24.87 32.99 9.45
N SER A 132 -25.30 31.74 9.25
CA SER A 132 -26.66 31.27 9.57
C SER A 132 -26.78 30.55 10.92
N SER A 133 -25.67 30.05 11.48
CA SER A 133 -25.62 29.40 12.81
C SER A 133 -24.18 29.38 13.36
N ILE A 134 -24.06 29.35 14.70
CA ILE A 134 -22.78 29.26 15.43
C ILE A 134 -22.83 28.00 16.31
N GLU A 135 -21.90 27.07 16.10
CA GLU A 135 -21.73 25.87 16.94
C GLU A 135 -20.34 25.88 17.58
N SER A 136 -20.21 25.31 18.79
CA SER A 136 -18.91 25.21 19.49
C SER A 136 -18.31 23.82 19.35
N SER A 137 -17.11 23.70 18.77
CA SER A 137 -16.32 22.47 18.71
C SER A 137 -14.89 22.75 19.14
N VAL A 138 -14.34 21.91 20.02
CA VAL A 138 -12.98 22.06 20.56
C VAL A 138 -12.02 21.11 19.86
N LYS A 139 -11.03 21.64 19.14
CA LYS A 139 -9.78 20.92 18.81
C LYS A 139 -8.59 21.87 18.82
N LYS A 140 -7.68 21.69 19.79
CA LYS A 140 -6.37 22.38 19.83
C LYS A 140 -5.35 21.65 18.95
N MET A 141 -4.71 22.38 18.02
CA MET A 141 -3.53 21.89 17.30
C MET A 141 -2.43 22.94 17.21
N LYS A 142 -1.19 22.46 17.12
CA LYS A 142 0.02 23.24 16.91
C LYS A 142 0.57 22.93 15.51
N GLY A 143 0.71 23.96 14.69
CA GLY A 143 1.72 24.03 13.62
C GLY A 143 1.26 23.76 12.20
N SER A 144 0.99 24.83 11.45
CA SER A 144 1.32 25.02 10.01
C SER A 144 0.85 26.41 9.55
N VAL A 145 1.49 27.03 8.54
CA VAL A 145 1.20 28.41 8.10
C VAL A 145 -0.01 28.47 7.16
N PHE A 146 -0.10 27.60 6.16
CA PHE A 146 -1.26 27.40 5.28
C PHE A 146 -1.25 25.98 4.70
N CYS A 147 -2.39 25.30 4.64
CA CYS A 147 -2.54 24.04 3.90
C CYS A 147 -3.88 23.99 3.14
N PHE A 148 -3.84 23.46 1.92
CA PHE A 148 -5.00 23.08 1.12
C PHE A 148 -5.21 21.55 1.23
N GLY A 149 -6.41 21.09 1.58
CA GLY A 149 -6.67 19.67 1.88
C GLY A 149 -6.20 19.23 3.27
N LYS A 150 -5.81 17.95 3.42
CA LYS A 150 -5.49 17.32 4.72
C LYS A 150 -4.14 17.79 5.30
N LEU A 151 -4.09 17.96 6.62
CA LEU A 151 -2.88 18.38 7.36
C LEU A 151 -1.90 17.21 7.56
N PHE A 152 -0.59 17.49 7.46
CA PHE A 152 0.50 16.52 7.60
C PHE A 152 0.57 15.81 8.98
N PHE A 153 -0.06 16.38 10.02
CA PHE A 153 0.11 15.96 11.41
C PHE A 153 -1.16 15.44 12.10
N ASN A 154 -2.25 15.18 11.37
CA ASN A 154 -3.51 14.86 12.03
C ASN A 154 -4.36 13.75 11.39
N ASP A 155 -4.72 12.77 12.22
CA ASP A 155 -5.83 11.82 12.03
C ASP A 155 -7.18 12.52 12.29
N SER A 156 -7.46 13.64 11.62
CA SER A 156 -8.84 14.12 11.58
C SER A 156 -9.68 13.11 10.81
N SER A 157 -10.81 12.69 11.40
CA SER A 157 -11.86 11.89 10.74
C SER A 157 -12.57 12.61 9.58
N GLU A 158 -12.13 13.83 9.25
CA GLU A 158 -12.69 14.63 8.16
C GLU A 158 -11.87 14.43 6.89
N ASN A 159 -12.57 14.27 5.78
CA ASN A 159 -11.98 13.99 4.47
C ASN A 159 -11.40 15.27 3.85
N ALA A 160 -10.35 15.17 3.04
CA ALA A 160 -9.85 16.31 2.26
C ALA A 160 -10.84 16.72 1.16
N PHE A 161 -10.80 17.99 0.79
CA PHE A 161 -11.43 18.48 -0.44
C PHE A 161 -10.75 17.88 -1.68
N THR A 162 -11.52 17.32 -2.61
CA THR A 162 -11.06 16.84 -3.91
C THR A 162 -11.35 17.89 -4.98
N GLY A 163 -10.31 18.42 -5.62
CA GLY A 163 -10.46 19.51 -6.60
C GLY A 163 -9.16 20.25 -6.88
N PHE A 164 -9.28 21.40 -7.54
CA PHE A 164 -8.16 22.20 -7.99
C PHE A 164 -8.07 23.54 -7.24
N LEU A 165 -6.85 24.06 -7.13
CA LEU A 165 -6.49 25.34 -6.55
C LEU A 165 -5.55 26.07 -7.52
N ALA A 166 -5.95 27.23 -8.03
CA ALA A 166 -5.17 27.99 -9.02
C ALA A 166 -4.53 29.28 -8.50
N SER A 167 -5.04 29.85 -7.40
CA SER A 167 -4.48 31.06 -6.80
C SER A 167 -4.73 31.07 -5.28
N VAL A 168 -3.75 31.58 -4.53
CA VAL A 168 -3.85 31.83 -3.09
C VAL A 168 -3.31 33.23 -2.81
N SER A 169 -4.15 34.08 -2.24
CA SER A 169 -3.81 35.45 -1.86
C SER A 169 -4.08 35.67 -0.38
N LEU A 170 -3.09 36.19 0.35
CA LEU A 170 -3.18 36.50 1.77
C LEU A 170 -3.48 38.00 1.93
N LEU A 171 -4.51 38.32 2.70
CA LEU A 171 -5.03 39.67 2.85
C LEU A 171 -4.51 40.32 4.13
N ALA A 172 -3.94 41.52 4.02
CA ALA A 172 -3.56 42.35 5.18
C ALA A 172 -4.73 43.16 5.77
N SER A 173 -5.81 43.33 5.01
CA SER A 173 -7.04 44.03 5.43
C SER A 173 -8.28 43.46 4.74
N ILE A 174 -9.47 43.69 5.29
CA ILE A 174 -10.74 43.30 4.66
C ILE A 174 -10.93 44.14 3.39
N PRO A 175 -11.10 43.51 2.20
CA PRO A 175 -11.28 44.27 0.97
C PRO A 175 -12.65 44.96 0.95
N ALA A 176 -12.69 46.19 0.43
CA ALA A 176 -13.91 46.99 0.33
C ALA A 176 -14.96 46.35 -0.61
N GLU A 177 -14.50 45.65 -1.64
CA GLU A 177 -15.32 44.82 -2.53
C GLU A 177 -14.76 43.39 -2.58
N PRO A 178 -15.61 42.35 -2.56
CA PRO A 178 -15.17 40.96 -2.64
C PRO A 178 -14.52 40.69 -4.00
N PRO A 179 -13.34 40.05 -4.05
CA PRO A 179 -12.60 39.91 -5.29
C PRO A 179 -13.31 38.97 -6.27
N SER A 180 -13.37 39.41 -7.53
CA SER A 180 -13.80 38.61 -8.68
C SER A 180 -12.76 37.55 -9.09
N CYS A 181 -13.16 36.58 -9.91
CA CYS A 181 -12.26 35.55 -10.45
C CYS A 181 -11.01 36.15 -11.12
N GLN A 182 -11.19 37.23 -11.89
CA GLN A 182 -10.10 37.87 -12.65
C GLN A 182 -9.15 38.68 -11.75
N SER A 183 -9.69 39.34 -10.72
CA SER A 183 -8.87 40.08 -9.73
C SER A 183 -8.10 39.19 -8.75
N LEU A 184 -8.42 37.89 -8.68
CA LEU A 184 -7.65 36.90 -7.90
C LEU A 184 -6.46 36.33 -8.67
N ILE A 185 -6.45 36.51 -9.99
CA ILE A 185 -5.37 36.07 -10.88
C ILE A 185 -4.39 37.22 -11.13
N VAL A 186 -4.91 38.45 -11.29
CA VAL A 186 -4.11 39.66 -11.52
C VAL A 186 -3.73 40.28 -10.16
N GLU A 187 -2.43 40.32 -9.84
CA GLU A 187 -1.91 41.03 -8.67
C GLU A 187 -2.27 42.52 -8.75
N THR A 188 -2.97 43.04 -7.74
CA THR A 188 -3.16 44.49 -7.55
C THR A 188 -2.16 44.98 -6.52
N GLU A 189 -1.54 46.14 -6.76
CA GLU A 189 -0.41 46.71 -6.00
C GLU A 189 -0.70 46.96 -4.49
N ASP A 190 -1.96 46.79 -4.06
CA ASP A 190 -2.40 47.09 -2.72
C ASP A 190 -2.36 45.84 -1.80
N SER A 191 -1.25 45.67 -1.09
CA SER A 191 -1.15 44.92 0.18
C SER A 191 -1.51 43.41 0.20
N ASN A 192 -1.55 42.73 -0.95
CA ASN A 192 -1.87 41.31 -1.05
C ASN A 192 -0.61 40.45 -1.29
N PHE A 193 -0.33 39.50 -0.41
CA PHE A 193 0.77 38.53 -0.64
C PHE A 193 0.22 37.34 -1.42
N ALA A 194 0.47 37.26 -2.73
CA ALA A 194 0.16 36.08 -3.54
C ALA A 194 1.20 34.97 -3.30
N LEU A 195 0.74 33.74 -3.04
CA LEU A 195 1.63 32.58 -2.94
C LEU A 195 1.81 31.95 -4.32
N THR A 196 3.05 31.93 -4.81
CA THR A 196 3.37 31.25 -6.07
C THR A 196 3.50 29.73 -5.87
N PHE A 197 3.05 28.96 -6.87
CA PHE A 197 3.18 27.51 -6.90
C PHE A 197 4.59 27.07 -7.33
N ASN A 198 5.59 27.34 -6.50
CA ASN A 198 6.95 26.82 -6.67
C ASN A 198 7.17 25.57 -5.79
N LEU A 199 7.42 24.42 -6.40
CA LEU A 199 7.58 23.10 -5.75
C LEU A 199 8.55 23.10 -4.54
N SER A 200 9.53 23.99 -4.51
CA SER A 200 10.47 24.13 -3.38
C SER A 200 9.83 24.66 -2.09
N LEU A 201 8.73 25.42 -2.20
CA LEU A 201 8.06 26.12 -1.10
C LEU A 201 6.92 25.32 -0.45
N TRP A 202 6.56 24.16 -0.99
CA TRP A 202 5.42 23.37 -0.55
C TRP A 202 5.82 21.96 -0.07
N ASN A 203 5.09 21.45 0.92
CA ASN A 203 5.09 20.06 1.39
C ASN A 203 3.86 19.37 0.80
N LEU A 204 4.08 18.32 0.01
CA LEU A 204 3.03 17.52 -0.61
C LEU A 204 2.74 16.28 0.26
N HIS A 205 1.47 16.01 0.52
CA HIS A 205 0.98 14.85 1.25
C HIS A 205 -0.09 14.14 0.42
N GLY A 206 0.05 12.83 0.19
CA GLY A 206 -0.87 12.10 -0.69
C GLY A 206 -0.73 12.48 -2.18
N PRO A 207 -1.70 12.08 -3.03
CA PRO A 207 -1.64 12.33 -4.47
C PRO A 207 -1.99 13.78 -4.80
N VAL A 208 -0.95 14.62 -4.85
CA VAL A 208 -1.01 16.04 -5.21
C VAL A 208 -0.08 16.29 -6.38
N PHE A 209 -0.57 16.98 -7.40
CA PHE A 209 0.23 17.38 -8.55
C PHE A 209 0.09 18.89 -8.73
N ILE A 210 1.10 19.47 -9.39
CA ILE A 210 1.16 20.89 -9.73
C ILE A 210 1.37 20.97 -11.24
N THR A 211 0.55 21.76 -11.93
CA THR A 211 0.62 21.97 -13.39
C THR A 211 0.47 23.47 -13.69
N GLN A 212 0.77 23.88 -14.91
CA GLN A 212 0.51 25.23 -15.39
C GLN A 212 -0.70 25.23 -16.34
N VAL A 213 -1.54 26.27 -16.26
CA VAL A 213 -2.77 26.44 -17.03
C VAL A 213 -2.82 27.88 -17.57
N GLN A 214 -3.33 28.09 -18.78
CA GLN A 214 -3.46 29.43 -19.36
C GLN A 214 -4.53 30.27 -18.63
N GLU A 215 -4.23 31.54 -18.36
CA GLU A 215 -5.09 32.51 -17.65
C GLU A 215 -6.52 32.57 -18.21
N ASP A 216 -6.66 32.65 -19.54
CA ASP A 216 -7.96 32.79 -20.22
C ASP A 216 -8.88 31.59 -20.01
N SER A 217 -8.34 30.43 -19.63
CA SER A 217 -9.12 29.21 -19.42
C SER A 217 -9.74 29.09 -18.01
N LEU A 218 -9.34 29.94 -17.06
CA LEU A 218 -9.76 29.84 -15.66
C LEU A 218 -11.07 30.59 -15.39
N CYS A 219 -11.30 31.73 -16.03
CA CYS A 219 -12.45 32.60 -15.74
C CYS A 219 -13.40 32.80 -16.95
N SER A 220 -13.27 32.02 -18.03
CA SER A 220 -14.16 32.17 -19.18
C SER A 220 -15.61 31.86 -18.79
N ARG A 221 -16.52 32.78 -19.14
CA ARG A 221 -17.98 32.62 -19.01
C ARG A 221 -18.64 32.25 -20.34
N SER A 222 -17.86 32.04 -21.38
CA SER A 222 -18.34 31.76 -22.73
C SER A 222 -18.60 30.26 -22.89
N TYR A 223 -19.83 29.95 -23.27
CA TYR A 223 -20.29 28.59 -23.50
C TYR A 223 -20.80 28.48 -24.93
N TYR A 224 -20.50 27.36 -25.57
CA TYR A 224 -21.17 26.93 -26.78
C TYR A 224 -22.45 26.17 -26.43
N ASN A 225 -23.54 26.55 -27.09
CA ASN A 225 -24.81 25.87 -27.05
C ASN A 225 -24.84 24.80 -28.15
N VAL A 226 -24.49 23.56 -27.81
CA VAL A 226 -24.43 22.43 -28.76
C VAL A 226 -25.79 21.73 -28.79
N VAL A 227 -26.41 21.66 -29.97
CA VAL A 227 -27.69 20.98 -30.18
C VAL A 227 -27.43 19.51 -30.53
N LEU A 228 -27.86 18.61 -29.66
CA LEU A 228 -27.83 17.17 -29.90
C LEU A 228 -29.12 16.75 -30.60
N ASN A 229 -29.11 16.73 -31.93
CA ASN A 229 -30.26 16.35 -32.75
C ASN A 229 -30.39 14.83 -32.88
N ARG A 230 -30.72 14.16 -31.77
CA ARG A 230 -30.92 12.71 -31.65
C ARG A 230 -31.99 12.40 -30.61
N SER A 231 -32.83 11.41 -30.89
CA SER A 231 -33.78 10.84 -29.92
C SER A 231 -33.02 10.20 -28.76
N LEU A 232 -33.08 10.80 -27.57
CA LEU A 232 -32.33 10.39 -26.38
C LEU A 232 -33.22 10.46 -25.14
N ASN A 233 -33.10 9.46 -24.26
CA ASN A 233 -33.63 9.53 -22.90
C ASN A 233 -32.77 10.47 -22.03
N TYR A 234 -33.24 10.82 -20.83
CA TYR A 234 -32.53 11.78 -19.96
C TYR A 234 -31.11 11.31 -19.62
N ASN A 235 -30.93 10.03 -19.30
CA ASN A 235 -29.65 9.48 -18.88
C ASN A 235 -28.62 9.45 -20.01
N ASP A 236 -29.04 9.04 -21.21
CA ASP A 236 -28.20 9.00 -22.40
C ASP A 236 -27.83 10.41 -22.88
N PHE A 237 -28.79 11.34 -22.85
CA PHE A 237 -28.50 12.76 -23.11
C PHE A 237 -27.48 13.30 -22.10
N TYR A 238 -27.70 13.04 -20.82
CA TYR A 238 -26.83 13.51 -19.76
C TYR A 238 -25.41 12.96 -19.89
N ARG A 239 -25.27 11.66 -20.20
CA ARG A 239 -23.97 11.01 -20.46
C ARG A 239 -23.26 11.60 -21.66
N LEU A 240 -23.95 11.78 -22.80
CA LEU A 240 -23.35 12.36 -24.00
C LEU A 240 -22.95 13.82 -23.78
N CYS A 241 -23.78 14.61 -23.09
CA CYS A 241 -23.45 15.99 -22.76
C CYS A 241 -22.23 16.08 -21.85
N ARG A 242 -22.11 15.20 -20.85
CA ARG A 242 -20.90 15.10 -20.03
C ARG A 242 -19.67 14.64 -20.80
N SER A 243 -19.82 13.75 -21.78
CA SER A 243 -18.68 13.33 -22.62
C SER A 243 -18.06 14.51 -23.38
N LEU A 244 -18.88 15.51 -23.74
CA LEU A 244 -18.42 16.77 -24.32
C LEU A 244 -17.70 17.68 -23.32
N GLY A 245 -17.64 17.33 -22.02
CA GLY A 245 -17.21 18.25 -20.97
C GLY A 245 -18.26 19.34 -20.67
N GLY A 246 -19.51 19.12 -21.08
CA GLY A 246 -20.62 20.04 -20.91
C GLY A 246 -21.63 19.61 -19.85
N ARG A 247 -22.58 20.51 -19.59
CA ARG A 247 -23.70 20.28 -18.67
C ARG A 247 -25.05 20.66 -19.30
N PRO A 248 -26.16 20.07 -18.82
CA PRO A 248 -27.48 20.56 -19.18
C PRO A 248 -27.67 22.03 -18.75
N PRO A 249 -28.46 22.82 -19.49
CA PRO A 249 -28.71 24.23 -19.20
C PRO A 249 -29.62 24.42 -17.98
N ASN A 250 -29.36 25.51 -17.23
CA ASN A 250 -30.24 26.00 -16.17
C ASN A 250 -31.40 26.85 -16.74
N MET A 251 -32.42 27.12 -15.90
CA MET A 251 -33.66 27.78 -16.32
C MET A 251 -33.47 29.15 -16.98
N GLU A 252 -32.57 29.98 -16.44
CA GLU A 252 -32.28 31.31 -16.98
C GLU A 252 -31.41 31.24 -18.23
N GLU A 253 -30.46 30.32 -18.26
CA GLU A 253 -29.56 30.07 -19.39
C GLU A 253 -30.32 29.53 -20.61
N LEU A 254 -31.36 28.73 -20.38
CA LEU A 254 -32.20 28.17 -21.43
C LEU A 254 -33.01 29.26 -22.13
N LYS A 255 -33.44 30.31 -21.41
CA LYS A 255 -34.10 31.49 -22.00
C LYS A 255 -33.14 32.29 -22.90
N HIS A 256 -31.88 32.43 -22.48
CA HIS A 256 -30.87 33.18 -23.23
C HIS A 256 -30.33 32.42 -24.45
N GLY A 257 -30.04 31.11 -24.29
CA GLY A 257 -29.55 30.26 -25.39
C GLY A 257 -30.56 30.10 -26.54
N LEU A 258 -31.86 30.23 -26.22
CA LEU A 258 -32.95 30.26 -27.20
C LEU A 258 -32.84 31.44 -28.18
N MET A 259 -32.41 32.62 -27.70
CA MET A 259 -32.24 33.80 -28.55
C MET A 259 -31.03 33.66 -29.49
N GLU A 260 -29.97 32.99 -29.05
CA GLU A 260 -28.74 32.79 -29.84
C GLU A 260 -28.90 31.75 -30.95
N VAL A 261 -29.56 30.62 -30.67
CA VAL A 261 -29.76 29.55 -31.66
C VAL A 261 -30.74 29.97 -32.77
N TRP A 262 -31.77 30.77 -32.44
CA TRP A 262 -32.75 31.24 -33.43
C TRP A 262 -32.30 32.45 -34.24
N ASN A 263 -31.37 33.28 -33.74
CA ASN A 263 -30.80 34.38 -34.53
C ASN A 263 -30.03 33.91 -35.78
N GLY A 264 -29.67 32.63 -35.86
CA GLY A 264 -28.99 32.04 -37.02
C GLY A 264 -29.90 31.70 -38.21
N THR A 265 -31.23 31.82 -38.12
CA THR A 265 -32.14 31.25 -39.14
C THR A 265 -33.03 32.20 -39.95
N TYR A 266 -33.17 33.51 -39.65
CA TYR A 266 -33.98 34.41 -40.51
C TYR A 266 -33.56 35.89 -40.48
N ASP A 267 -33.43 36.51 -41.67
CA ASP A 267 -33.40 37.96 -41.88
C ASP A 267 -34.76 38.58 -41.53
N VAL A 268 -34.79 39.54 -40.60
CA VAL A 268 -36.00 40.33 -40.29
C VAL A 268 -35.82 41.76 -40.80
N TRP A 269 -36.60 42.13 -41.83
CA TRP A 269 -36.68 43.48 -42.37
C TRP A 269 -37.70 44.31 -41.59
N TRP A 270 -37.32 45.51 -41.14
CA TRP A 270 -38.22 46.48 -40.51
C TRP A 270 -38.70 47.52 -41.54
N ALA A 271 -40.00 47.80 -41.54
CA ALA A 271 -40.56 48.96 -42.24
C ALA A 271 -41.64 49.61 -41.35
N GLU A 272 -41.39 50.85 -40.94
CA GLU A 272 -42.34 51.68 -40.20
C GLU A 272 -43.45 52.19 -41.14
N ARG A 273 -44.70 52.18 -40.65
CA ARG A 273 -45.77 53.01 -41.21
C ARG A 273 -46.53 53.67 -40.08
N GLU A 274 -46.51 54.99 -40.04
CA GLU A 274 -47.39 55.78 -39.16
C GLU A 274 -48.85 55.69 -39.65
N VAL A 275 -49.76 55.41 -38.73
CA VAL A 275 -51.21 55.56 -38.92
C VAL A 275 -51.69 56.73 -38.08
N ALA A 276 -52.62 57.51 -38.64
CA ALA A 276 -53.00 58.88 -38.25
C ALA A 276 -53.74 59.05 -36.90
N ASP A 277 -53.56 58.16 -35.93
CA ASP A 277 -54.14 58.31 -34.57
C ASP A 277 -53.15 58.01 -33.44
N GLY A 278 -51.84 58.08 -33.70
CA GLY A 278 -50.81 58.04 -32.67
C GLY A 278 -50.62 56.71 -31.94
N THR A 279 -51.36 55.66 -32.31
CA THR A 279 -51.18 54.30 -31.77
C THR A 279 -50.28 53.46 -32.67
N GLN A 280 -49.15 53.00 -32.12
CA GLN A 280 -48.28 52.01 -32.76
C GLN A 280 -48.92 50.62 -32.68
N GLU A 281 -49.30 50.05 -33.82
CA GLU A 281 -49.71 48.63 -33.92
C GLU A 281 -48.58 47.78 -34.52
N TRP A 282 -48.19 46.72 -33.81
CA TRP A 282 -47.23 45.72 -34.24
C TRP A 282 -47.97 44.55 -34.91
N LEU A 283 -47.86 44.43 -36.23
CA LEU A 283 -48.40 43.27 -36.96
C LEU A 283 -47.27 42.37 -37.45
N GLY A 284 -47.08 41.24 -36.74
CA GLY A 284 -46.19 40.16 -37.15
C GLY A 284 -46.67 38.81 -36.63
N LYS A 285 -47.58 38.14 -37.36
CA LYS A 285 -47.84 36.70 -37.25
C LYS A 285 -47.50 36.04 -38.57
N ARG A 286 -46.50 35.13 -38.60
CA ARG A 286 -46.66 33.84 -39.28
C ARG A 286 -45.61 32.77 -38.95
N LYS A 287 -46.17 31.60 -38.65
CA LYS A 287 -45.70 30.21 -38.84
C LYS A 287 -44.41 29.78 -38.15
N VAL A 288 -44.52 29.61 -36.83
CA VAL A 288 -43.88 28.47 -36.17
C VAL A 288 -44.46 27.21 -36.82
N VAL A 289 -43.61 26.40 -37.46
CA VAL A 289 -43.98 25.03 -37.86
C VAL A 289 -44.26 24.26 -36.58
N ASP A 290 -45.41 23.59 -36.53
CA ASP A 290 -45.95 22.83 -35.38
C ASP A 290 -44.96 21.77 -34.85
N GLY A 291 -44.02 22.20 -34.01
CA GLY A 291 -43.14 21.32 -33.25
C GLY A 291 -43.06 21.84 -31.82
N THR A 292 -43.74 21.18 -30.89
CA THR A 292 -43.38 21.23 -29.48
C THR A 292 -41.97 20.66 -29.33
N TYR A 293 -40.98 21.53 -29.25
CA TYR A 293 -39.64 21.12 -28.84
C TYR A 293 -39.63 20.94 -27.32
N GLU A 294 -39.08 19.82 -26.91
CA GLU A 294 -38.89 19.44 -25.53
C GLU A 294 -37.38 19.33 -25.34
N TRP A 295 -36.78 20.02 -24.36
CA TRP A 295 -35.35 19.90 -24.06
C TRP A 295 -35.15 19.50 -22.61
N TRP A 296 -34.26 18.54 -22.35
CA TRP A 296 -33.89 18.17 -21.00
C TRP A 296 -33.25 19.34 -20.25
N LYS A 297 -33.60 19.49 -18.96
CA LYS A 297 -33.11 20.55 -18.08
C LYS A 297 -32.29 19.97 -16.94
N GLU A 298 -31.35 20.75 -16.40
CA GLU A 298 -30.72 20.43 -15.12
C GLU A 298 -31.76 20.46 -13.97
N GLY A 299 -31.80 19.39 -13.18
CA GLY A 299 -32.63 19.29 -11.98
C GLY A 299 -32.71 17.87 -11.42
N GLU A 300 -33.19 17.77 -10.18
CA GLU A 300 -33.39 16.48 -9.51
C GLU A 300 -34.63 15.76 -10.05
N ALA A 301 -34.52 14.45 -10.24
CA ALA A 301 -35.63 13.63 -10.65
C ALA A 301 -36.60 13.44 -9.47
N VAL A 302 -37.89 13.65 -9.70
CA VAL A 302 -38.93 13.53 -8.69
C VAL A 302 -39.58 12.15 -8.81
N SER A 303 -39.64 11.41 -7.71
CA SER A 303 -40.32 10.12 -7.68
C SER A 303 -41.81 10.32 -7.43
N GLU A 304 -42.66 10.01 -8.40
CA GLU A 304 -44.10 9.90 -8.21
C GLU A 304 -44.56 8.49 -8.60
N ALA A 305 -45.13 7.78 -7.62
CA ALA A 305 -46.01 6.61 -7.81
C ALA A 305 -45.52 5.49 -8.76
N VAL A 306 -44.21 5.14 -8.71
CA VAL A 306 -43.50 4.02 -9.40
C VAL A 306 -42.56 4.46 -10.55
N THR A 307 -42.63 5.70 -11.03
CA THR A 307 -41.72 6.22 -12.09
C THR A 307 -40.95 7.46 -11.66
N LEU A 308 -39.65 7.50 -11.98
CA LEU A 308 -38.84 8.72 -11.85
C LEU A 308 -39.14 9.66 -13.02
N ASN A 309 -39.53 10.89 -12.69
CA ASN A 309 -39.79 11.95 -13.65
C ASN A 309 -38.64 12.97 -13.65
N CYS A 310 -38.18 13.31 -14.84
CA CYS A 310 -37.08 14.24 -15.07
C CYS A 310 -37.61 15.57 -15.66
N PRO A 311 -37.01 16.71 -15.32
CA PRO A 311 -37.49 18.01 -15.77
C PRO A 311 -37.16 18.25 -17.24
N VAL A 312 -38.15 18.74 -17.98
CA VAL A 312 -38.07 19.07 -19.40
C VAL A 312 -38.58 20.49 -19.59
N LEU A 313 -37.91 21.28 -20.42
CA LEU A 313 -38.45 22.55 -20.87
C LEU A 313 -39.30 22.34 -22.13
N LEU A 314 -40.54 22.83 -22.08
CA LEU A 314 -41.46 22.85 -23.21
C LEU A 314 -41.37 24.22 -23.90
N LEU A 315 -40.84 24.25 -25.12
CA LEU A 315 -40.59 25.48 -25.86
C LEU A 315 -41.86 26.22 -26.31
N THR A 316 -43.01 25.56 -26.39
CA THR A 316 -44.25 26.21 -26.84
C THR A 316 -44.81 27.22 -25.84
N ASN A 317 -44.59 26.99 -24.54
CA ASN A 317 -45.14 27.82 -23.47
C ASN A 317 -44.06 28.35 -22.49
N ASN A 318 -42.77 28.07 -22.73
CA ASN A 318 -41.66 28.36 -21.81
C ASN A 318 -41.87 27.83 -20.38
N THR A 319 -42.69 26.79 -20.23
CA THR A 319 -43.00 26.16 -18.94
C THR A 319 -42.12 24.94 -18.71
N VAL A 320 -41.78 24.69 -17.43
CA VAL A 320 -41.15 23.43 -17.03
C VAL A 320 -42.23 22.36 -16.96
N GLY A 321 -42.05 21.30 -17.74
CA GLY A 321 -42.82 20.07 -17.66
C GLY A 321 -42.01 18.95 -17.02
N TRP A 322 -42.67 17.83 -16.73
CA TRP A 322 -42.06 16.61 -16.23
C TRP A 322 -42.35 15.47 -17.20
N ARG A 323 -41.32 14.71 -17.54
CA ARG A 323 -41.39 13.53 -18.41
C ARG A 323 -40.76 12.35 -17.68
N PRO A 324 -41.26 11.11 -17.86
CA PRO A 324 -40.55 9.93 -17.35
C PRO A 324 -39.11 9.92 -17.87
N CYS A 325 -38.12 9.73 -17.01
CA CYS A 325 -36.70 9.82 -17.39
C CYS A 325 -36.31 8.84 -18.52
N LEU A 326 -37.09 7.76 -18.69
CA LEU A 326 -36.96 6.75 -19.75
C LEU A 326 -37.57 7.16 -21.10
N SER A 327 -38.39 8.21 -21.15
CA SER A 327 -38.96 8.70 -22.40
C SER A 327 -37.90 9.36 -23.27
N GLU A 328 -38.03 9.26 -24.59
CA GLU A 328 -37.07 9.85 -25.52
C GLU A 328 -37.53 11.23 -25.99
N VAL A 329 -36.56 12.13 -26.11
CA VAL A 329 -36.73 13.50 -26.58
C VAL A 329 -35.87 13.69 -27.84
N THR A 330 -36.45 14.28 -28.89
CA THR A 330 -35.88 14.31 -30.25
C THR A 330 -34.64 15.19 -30.42
N SER A 331 -34.52 16.25 -29.63
CA SER A 331 -33.38 17.16 -29.63
C SER A 331 -33.14 17.65 -28.21
N SER A 332 -31.90 17.93 -27.82
CA SER A 332 -31.62 18.53 -26.52
C SER A 332 -30.38 19.40 -26.57
N LEU A 333 -30.31 20.39 -25.69
CA LEU A 333 -29.26 21.39 -25.67
C LEU A 333 -28.21 21.06 -24.62
N CYS A 334 -26.94 20.97 -25.02
CA CYS A 334 -25.81 20.81 -24.11
C CYS A 334 -24.95 22.06 -24.11
N ARG A 335 -24.64 22.61 -22.92
CA ARG A 335 -23.74 23.76 -22.79
C ARG A 335 -22.33 23.28 -22.54
N VAL A 336 -21.41 23.63 -23.43
CA VAL A 336 -20.00 23.22 -23.38
C VAL A 336 -19.12 24.47 -23.24
N PRO A 337 -18.15 24.52 -22.32
CA PRO A 337 -17.20 25.63 -22.24
C PRO A 337 -16.44 25.79 -23.57
N ASP A 338 -16.27 27.03 -24.04
CA ASP A 338 -15.63 27.31 -25.33
C ASP A 338 -14.14 26.96 -25.39
N ASN A 339 -13.47 26.92 -24.24
CA ASN A 339 -12.06 26.58 -24.05
C ASN A 339 -11.82 25.08 -23.84
N THR A 340 -12.83 24.23 -24.05
CA THR A 340 -12.69 22.78 -23.83
C THR A 340 -11.72 22.18 -24.84
N MET A 341 -10.61 21.64 -24.32
CA MET A 341 -9.61 20.93 -25.11
C MET A 341 -9.91 19.43 -25.11
N TYR A 342 -10.00 18.84 -26.30
CA TYR A 342 -10.17 17.40 -26.48
C TYR A 342 -8.85 16.77 -26.87
N THR A 343 -8.43 15.75 -26.13
CA THR A 343 -7.17 15.04 -26.40
C THR A 343 -7.46 13.69 -27.05
N LEU A 344 -6.77 13.41 -28.15
CA LEU A 344 -6.82 12.15 -28.88
C LEU A 344 -5.68 11.23 -28.43
N TYR A 345 -6.05 10.14 -27.78
CA TYR A 345 -5.16 9.10 -27.27
C TYR A 345 -5.12 7.91 -28.23
N GLY A 346 -3.93 7.33 -28.38
CA GLY A 346 -3.68 6.18 -29.25
C GLY A 346 -2.49 6.39 -30.19
N ALA A 347 -2.29 5.44 -31.10
CA ALA A 347 -1.19 5.44 -32.06
C ALA A 347 -1.43 6.40 -33.25
N VAL A 348 -1.58 7.71 -32.96
CA VAL A 348 -1.89 8.75 -33.95
C VAL A 348 -0.67 9.57 -34.32
N LYS A 349 0.19 9.04 -35.21
CA LYS A 349 1.36 9.76 -35.74
C LYS A 349 1.04 10.77 -36.85
N LYS A 350 -0.11 10.62 -37.52
CA LYS A 350 -0.49 11.39 -38.73
C LYS A 350 -1.63 12.41 -38.50
N PHE A 351 -2.08 12.55 -37.26
CA PHE A 351 -3.17 13.44 -36.85
C PHE A 351 -2.73 14.27 -35.65
N ASP A 352 -3.36 15.43 -35.48
CA ASP A 352 -3.12 16.25 -34.30
C ASP A 352 -3.61 15.54 -33.04
N ARG A 353 -3.02 15.85 -31.89
CA ARG A 353 -3.41 15.25 -30.60
C ARG A 353 -4.45 16.06 -29.86
N HIS A 354 -4.58 17.33 -30.20
CA HIS A 354 -5.39 18.29 -29.48
C HIS A 354 -6.38 18.90 -30.45
N TYR A 355 -7.63 18.97 -30.00
CA TYR A 355 -8.75 19.46 -30.77
C TYR A 355 -9.59 20.44 -29.96
N THR A 356 -10.17 21.41 -30.65
CA THR A 356 -11.11 22.38 -30.09
C THR A 356 -12.46 22.25 -30.78
N LEU A 357 -13.54 22.52 -30.04
CA LEU A 357 -14.89 22.44 -30.58
C LEU A 357 -15.27 23.71 -31.34
N LYS A 358 -15.86 23.53 -32.52
CA LYS A 358 -16.41 24.59 -33.35
C LYS A 358 -17.87 24.29 -33.70
N LEU A 359 -18.70 25.34 -33.71
CA LEU A 359 -20.12 25.23 -34.02
C LEU A 359 -20.40 25.33 -35.52
N ILE A 360 -21.45 24.63 -35.96
CA ILE A 360 -22.03 24.69 -37.30
C ILE A 360 -23.35 25.46 -37.21
N ALA A 361 -23.76 26.14 -38.29
CA ALA A 361 -24.96 26.99 -38.33
C ALA A 361 -26.27 26.32 -37.85
N GLU A 362 -26.38 25.00 -37.94
CA GLU A 362 -27.55 24.22 -37.50
C GLU A 362 -27.48 23.77 -36.01
N GLY A 363 -26.52 24.28 -35.24
CA GLY A 363 -26.29 23.88 -33.83
C GLY A 363 -25.52 22.56 -33.66
N GLY A 364 -25.11 21.92 -34.77
CA GLY A 364 -24.13 20.83 -34.77
C GLY A 364 -22.72 21.31 -34.43
N PHE A 365 -21.78 20.38 -34.27
CA PHE A 365 -20.40 20.70 -33.98
C PHE A 365 -19.43 19.86 -34.82
N TYR A 366 -18.22 20.38 -34.96
CA TYR A 366 -17.06 19.64 -35.45
C TYR A 366 -15.85 19.95 -34.57
N LEU A 367 -14.84 19.08 -34.62
CA LEU A 367 -13.61 19.28 -33.84
C LEU A 367 -12.47 19.63 -34.79
N GLU A 368 -11.82 20.75 -34.51
CA GLU A 368 -10.69 21.26 -35.29
C GLU A 368 -9.39 21.05 -34.52
N GLY A 369 -8.42 20.37 -35.14
CA GLY A 369 -7.11 20.12 -34.57
C GLY A 369 -6.22 21.37 -34.64
N ASP A 370 -5.22 21.44 -33.76
CA ASP A 370 -4.32 22.59 -33.65
C ASP A 370 -3.59 22.96 -34.95
N ALA A 371 -3.38 22.00 -35.86
CA ALA A 371 -2.58 22.24 -37.07
C ALA A 371 -3.31 21.87 -38.36
N THR A 372 -3.68 20.59 -38.54
CA THR A 372 -4.07 20.07 -39.87
C THR A 372 -5.16 18.99 -39.87
N SER A 373 -5.55 18.46 -38.70
CA SER A 373 -6.59 17.43 -38.61
C SER A 373 -7.96 18.01 -38.24
N SER A 374 -9.02 17.31 -38.63
CA SER A 374 -10.41 17.66 -38.28
C SER A 374 -11.24 16.40 -38.10
N ILE A 375 -12.17 16.43 -37.15
CA ILE A 375 -13.13 15.34 -36.88
C ILE A 375 -14.52 15.88 -37.15
N ASN A 376 -15.08 15.47 -38.28
CA ASN A 376 -16.34 15.98 -38.80
C ASN A 376 -17.30 14.83 -39.05
N LYS A 377 -18.61 15.11 -38.94
CA LYS A 377 -19.65 14.13 -39.27
C LYS A 377 -19.95 14.17 -40.77
N ILE A 378 -19.77 13.05 -41.46
CA ILE A 378 -20.06 12.90 -42.90
C ILE A 378 -21.14 11.83 -43.05
N GLY A 379 -22.35 12.22 -43.42
CA GLY A 379 -23.51 11.33 -43.47
C GLY A 379 -23.88 10.81 -42.07
N LYS A 380 -23.83 9.49 -41.86
CA LYS A 380 -24.16 8.85 -40.57
C LYS A 380 -22.95 8.56 -39.68
N SER A 381 -21.72 8.71 -40.19
CA SER A 381 -20.49 8.35 -39.48
C SER A 381 -19.59 9.57 -39.25
N TRP A 382 -18.75 9.48 -38.22
CA TRP A 382 -17.70 10.46 -37.96
C TRP A 382 -16.42 10.07 -38.71
N VAL A 383 -15.75 11.06 -39.27
CA VAL A 383 -14.53 10.88 -40.05
C VAL A 383 -13.44 11.78 -39.49
N LEU A 384 -12.32 11.16 -39.12
CA LEU A 384 -11.07 11.82 -38.76
C LEU A 384 -10.25 12.02 -40.03
N HIS A 385 -10.03 13.28 -40.40
CA HIS A 385 -9.34 13.64 -41.64
C HIS A 385 -8.11 14.49 -41.35
N SER A 386 -6.97 14.12 -41.93
CA SER A 386 -5.73 14.90 -41.94
C SER A 386 -5.55 15.57 -43.29
N ARG A 387 -5.50 16.91 -43.32
CA ARG A 387 -5.26 17.68 -44.55
C ARG A 387 -3.82 17.51 -45.04
N LEU A 388 -2.87 17.40 -44.12
CA LEU A 388 -1.44 17.29 -44.40
C LEU A 388 -1.07 15.94 -45.01
N HIS A 389 -1.53 14.85 -44.39
CA HIS A 389 -1.19 13.48 -44.82
C HIS A 389 -2.20 12.89 -45.80
N GLN A 390 -3.27 13.61 -46.14
CA GLN A 390 -4.35 13.15 -47.04
C GLN A 390 -5.01 11.83 -46.59
N GLU A 391 -4.97 11.53 -45.29
CA GLU A 391 -5.61 10.33 -44.72
C GLU A 391 -6.99 10.64 -44.15
N LYS A 392 -7.86 9.63 -44.21
CA LYS A 392 -9.23 9.65 -43.68
C LYS A 392 -9.51 8.34 -42.98
N TRP A 393 -9.82 8.41 -41.69
CA TRP A 393 -10.22 7.25 -40.88
C TRP A 393 -11.68 7.40 -40.49
N GLN A 394 -12.48 6.36 -40.68
CA GLN A 394 -13.91 6.37 -40.39
C GLN A 394 -14.20 5.66 -39.07
N LEU A 395 -15.12 6.20 -38.29
CA LEU A 395 -15.56 5.57 -37.05
C LEU A 395 -16.31 4.26 -37.32
N HIS A 396 -15.82 3.16 -36.75
CA HIS A 396 -16.38 1.83 -36.94
C HIS A 396 -17.67 1.66 -36.13
N ASN A 397 -18.81 1.47 -36.80
CA ASN A 397 -20.13 1.22 -36.19
C ASN A 397 -20.58 2.20 -35.08
N GLY A 398 -20.00 3.39 -35.03
CA GLY A 398 -20.28 4.41 -34.01
C GLY A 398 -21.03 5.63 -34.55
N SER A 399 -21.92 6.19 -33.72
CA SER A 399 -22.64 7.44 -34.00
C SER A 399 -22.08 8.65 -33.22
N TRP A 400 -21.13 8.40 -32.33
CA TRP A 400 -20.54 9.38 -31.42
C TRP A 400 -19.00 9.27 -31.42
N PRO A 401 -18.25 10.37 -31.60
CA PRO A 401 -16.81 10.32 -31.79
C PRO A 401 -16.02 10.35 -30.48
N LEU A 402 -16.66 10.73 -29.36
CA LEU A 402 -16.01 10.85 -28.05
C LEU A 402 -16.06 9.51 -27.30
N GLY A 403 -15.05 9.28 -26.48
CA GLY A 403 -14.80 8.01 -25.84
C GLY A 403 -13.87 7.11 -26.65
N ARG A 404 -13.85 5.83 -26.29
CA ARG A 404 -12.93 4.83 -26.82
C ARG A 404 -13.62 4.02 -27.91
N HIS A 405 -13.19 4.23 -29.15
CA HIS A 405 -13.81 3.61 -30.32
C HIS A 405 -12.77 3.05 -31.29
N LEU A 406 -13.21 2.08 -32.09
CA LEU A 406 -12.44 1.56 -33.20
C LEU A 406 -12.62 2.48 -34.42
N TRP A 407 -11.51 2.79 -35.06
CA TRP A 407 -11.46 3.59 -36.29
C TRP A 407 -10.90 2.72 -37.41
N ASP A 408 -11.61 2.67 -38.52
CA ASP A 408 -11.19 1.95 -39.72
C ASP A 408 -10.08 2.76 -40.39
N ALA A 409 -8.82 2.36 -40.15
CA ALA A 409 -7.67 2.89 -40.88
C ALA A 409 -7.43 2.07 -42.15
N SER A 410 -6.61 2.60 -43.07
CA SER A 410 -6.45 2.03 -44.42
C SER A 410 -5.99 0.57 -44.49
N HIS A 411 -5.40 0.03 -43.42
CA HIS A 411 -4.86 -1.33 -43.37
C HIS A 411 -5.37 -2.18 -42.19
N ASP A 412 -5.71 -1.56 -41.05
CA ASP A 412 -6.18 -2.25 -39.84
C ASP A 412 -7.10 -1.33 -39.02
N ASN A 413 -7.93 -1.90 -38.15
CA ASN A 413 -8.76 -1.13 -37.22
C ASN A 413 -7.91 -0.68 -36.03
N VAL A 414 -7.92 0.63 -35.75
CA VAL A 414 -7.13 1.25 -34.67
C VAL A 414 -8.05 1.70 -33.55
N LEU A 415 -7.74 1.32 -32.32
CA LEU A 415 -8.46 1.79 -31.13
C LEU A 415 -7.93 3.17 -30.73
N LEU A 416 -8.80 4.17 -30.71
CA LEU A 416 -8.47 5.53 -30.28
C LEU A 416 -9.46 5.98 -29.21
N THR A 417 -9.00 6.87 -28.34
CA THR A 417 -9.85 7.50 -27.34
C THR A 417 -9.81 9.01 -27.49
N LEU A 418 -10.96 9.63 -27.70
CA LEU A 418 -11.09 11.07 -27.77
C LEU A 418 -11.84 11.55 -26.53
N ALA A 419 -11.18 12.32 -25.67
CA ALA A 419 -11.74 12.70 -24.39
C ALA A 419 -11.46 14.17 -24.04
N SER A 420 -12.43 14.80 -23.37
CA SER A 420 -12.31 16.11 -22.72
C SER A 420 -11.69 16.02 -21.31
N CYS A 421 -11.30 14.81 -20.88
CA CYS A 421 -10.86 14.55 -19.52
C CYS A 421 -9.57 15.29 -19.17
N ASN A 422 -9.54 15.85 -17.97
CA ASN A 422 -8.40 16.57 -17.45
C ASN A 422 -7.21 15.65 -17.12
N ILE A 423 -6.15 16.22 -16.53
CA ILE A 423 -4.92 15.46 -16.28
C ILE A 423 -5.07 14.30 -15.28
N LEU A 424 -6.06 14.40 -14.40
CA LEU A 424 -6.34 13.47 -13.29
C LEU A 424 -7.45 12.48 -13.59
N GLN A 425 -8.09 12.64 -14.74
CA GLN A 425 -9.22 11.83 -15.11
C GLN A 425 -8.82 10.82 -16.18
N PHE A 426 -9.63 9.77 -16.28
CA PHE A 426 -9.62 8.83 -17.39
C PHE A 426 -11.04 8.72 -17.93
N SER A 427 -11.17 8.38 -19.21
CA SER A 427 -12.47 8.28 -19.86
C SER A 427 -12.98 6.84 -19.86
N SER A 428 -14.31 6.69 -19.74
CA SER A 428 -15.02 5.47 -20.14
C SER A 428 -14.96 5.24 -21.65
N ASN A 429 -15.55 4.14 -22.13
CA ASN A 429 -15.72 3.92 -23.57
C ASN A 429 -16.66 4.93 -24.21
N ASP A 430 -17.57 5.53 -23.45
CA ASP A 430 -18.50 6.57 -23.92
C ASP A 430 -17.93 8.00 -23.79
N GLY A 431 -16.72 8.15 -23.25
CA GLY A 431 -16.05 9.45 -23.14
C GLY A 431 -16.41 10.23 -21.87
N VAL A 432 -17.09 9.61 -20.91
CA VAL A 432 -17.37 10.21 -19.59
C VAL A 432 -16.10 10.14 -18.74
N CYS A 433 -15.78 11.22 -18.04
CA CYS A 433 -14.55 11.34 -17.26
C CYS A 433 -14.78 10.98 -15.79
N LEU A 434 -13.91 10.13 -15.24
CA LEU A 434 -13.81 9.86 -13.79
C LEU A 434 -12.38 10.07 -13.29
N PRO A 435 -12.19 10.40 -12.00
CA PRO A 435 -10.87 10.50 -11.40
C PRO A 435 -10.12 9.18 -11.53
N ARG A 436 -8.82 9.26 -11.80
CA ARG A 436 -7.95 8.09 -11.91
C ARG A 436 -7.93 7.24 -10.65
N SER A 437 -8.21 7.81 -9.47
CA SER A 437 -8.31 7.07 -8.21
C SER A 437 -9.43 6.02 -8.20
N ARG A 438 -10.41 6.13 -9.10
CA ARG A 438 -11.52 5.19 -9.29
C ARG A 438 -11.25 4.10 -10.31
N ARG A 439 -10.05 4.07 -10.89
CA ARG A 439 -9.69 3.03 -11.84
C ARG A 439 -9.21 1.80 -11.07
N CYS A 440 -9.81 0.64 -11.32
CA CYS A 440 -9.41 -0.62 -10.71
C CYS A 440 -9.50 -0.61 -9.18
N ASP A 441 -10.51 0.08 -8.63
CA ASP A 441 -10.75 0.16 -7.19
C ASP A 441 -11.67 -0.97 -6.67
N GLY A 442 -12.12 -1.86 -7.57
CA GLY A 442 -13.02 -2.97 -7.29
C GLY A 442 -14.49 -2.57 -7.24
N ILE A 443 -14.82 -1.30 -7.51
CA ILE A 443 -16.17 -0.77 -7.54
C ILE A 443 -16.52 -0.42 -8.98
N LYS A 444 -17.68 -0.88 -9.43
CA LYS A 444 -18.24 -0.47 -10.72
C LYS A 444 -18.79 0.95 -10.60
N ASP A 445 -17.99 1.95 -10.98
CA ASP A 445 -18.38 3.36 -11.08
C ASP A 445 -18.93 3.70 -12.49
N PHE A 446 -18.42 3.05 -13.55
CA PHE A 446 -19.00 3.17 -14.90
C PHE A 446 -19.97 2.05 -15.25
N ASP A 447 -21.04 2.38 -15.99
CA ASP A 447 -22.01 1.39 -16.47
C ASP A 447 -21.40 0.36 -17.43
N ASP A 448 -20.40 0.76 -18.22
CA ASP A 448 -19.68 -0.04 -19.21
C ASP A 448 -18.54 -0.89 -18.61
N MET A 449 -18.26 -0.76 -17.30
CA MET A 449 -17.17 -1.43 -16.58
C MET A 449 -15.76 -1.11 -17.12
N SER A 450 -15.59 0.01 -17.84
CA SER A 450 -14.29 0.42 -18.39
C SER A 450 -13.23 0.74 -17.34
N ASP A 451 -13.69 1.07 -16.14
CA ASP A 451 -12.93 1.33 -14.92
C ASP A 451 -12.31 0.05 -14.34
N GLU A 452 -13.05 -1.07 -14.39
CA GLU A 452 -12.67 -2.35 -13.76
C GLU A 452 -12.19 -3.41 -14.76
N GLN A 453 -12.22 -3.11 -16.06
CA GLN A 453 -11.80 -4.04 -17.10
C GLN A 453 -10.27 -4.07 -17.26
N ASN A 454 -9.69 -5.28 -17.34
CA ASN A 454 -8.28 -5.54 -17.67
C ASN A 454 -7.24 -4.95 -16.69
N CYS A 455 -7.61 -4.72 -15.42
CA CYS A 455 -6.73 -4.16 -14.39
C CYS A 455 -5.40 -4.93 -14.23
N HIS A 456 -5.43 -6.26 -14.05
CA HIS A 456 -4.20 -7.06 -13.88
C HIS A 456 -3.33 -7.11 -15.13
N LYS A 457 -3.94 -7.20 -16.33
CA LYS A 457 -3.21 -7.34 -17.60
C LYS A 457 -2.48 -6.06 -18.00
N ARG A 458 -2.94 -4.90 -17.51
CA ARG A 458 -2.37 -3.60 -17.86
C ARG A 458 -1.32 -3.11 -16.87
N LEU A 459 -1.12 -3.80 -15.74
CA LEU A 459 -0.22 -3.37 -14.66
C LEU A 459 1.22 -3.08 -15.14
N PHE A 460 1.70 -3.82 -16.15
CA PHE A 460 3.02 -3.61 -16.74
C PHE A 460 3.01 -3.89 -18.25
N ARG A 461 3.82 -3.12 -18.98
CA ARG A 461 4.19 -3.40 -20.37
C ARG A 461 5.57 -4.00 -20.41
N LYS A 462 5.68 -5.05 -21.22
CA LYS A 462 6.91 -5.78 -21.48
C LYS A 462 7.53 -5.25 -22.78
N GLU A 463 8.84 -5.15 -22.84
CA GLU A 463 9.55 -4.98 -24.11
C GLU A 463 9.27 -6.15 -25.06
N ILE A 464 9.42 -5.94 -26.37
CA ILE A 464 9.07 -6.93 -27.40
C ILE A 464 9.92 -8.20 -27.28
N SER A 465 11.18 -8.06 -26.84
CA SER A 465 12.14 -9.15 -26.62
C SER A 465 12.04 -9.77 -25.22
N TYR A 466 11.05 -9.40 -24.42
CA TYR A 466 10.96 -9.87 -23.03
C TYR A 466 10.79 -11.38 -22.95
N ASP A 467 11.74 -12.05 -22.29
CA ASP A 467 11.69 -13.47 -21.96
C ASP A 467 11.66 -13.67 -20.44
N THR A 468 10.71 -14.49 -19.99
CA THR A 468 10.56 -14.92 -18.60
C THR A 468 11.67 -15.87 -18.13
N LEU A 469 12.39 -16.51 -19.05
CA LEU A 469 13.45 -17.47 -18.74
C LEU A 469 14.81 -16.81 -18.53
N HIS A 470 15.04 -15.62 -19.08
CA HIS A 470 16.33 -14.93 -19.03
C HIS A 470 16.35 -13.81 -17.99
N ASN A 471 17.54 -13.59 -17.42
CA ASN A 471 17.77 -12.62 -16.36
C ASN A 471 17.53 -11.20 -16.90
N PRO A 472 16.83 -10.32 -16.17
CA PRO A 472 16.68 -8.93 -16.57
C PRO A 472 17.96 -8.14 -16.87
N TYR A 473 19.10 -8.53 -16.32
CA TYR A 473 20.34 -7.75 -16.41
C TYR A 473 21.41 -8.33 -17.36
N GLU A 474 21.24 -9.58 -17.80
CA GLU A 474 22.25 -10.32 -18.58
C GLU A 474 22.57 -9.66 -19.93
N GLU A 475 21.57 -9.15 -20.64
CA GLU A 475 21.78 -8.47 -21.93
C GLU A 475 22.41 -7.07 -21.78
N ARG A 476 22.36 -6.47 -20.59
CA ARG A 476 22.82 -5.09 -20.35
C ARG A 476 24.23 -5.01 -19.77
N GLY A 477 24.79 -6.11 -19.26
CA GLY A 477 26.11 -6.12 -18.61
C GLY A 477 26.14 -5.28 -17.34
N GLU A 478 24.98 -5.09 -16.70
CA GLU A 478 24.82 -4.39 -15.41
C GLU A 478 24.60 -5.42 -14.31
N ASN A 479 25.01 -5.13 -13.07
CA ASN A 479 24.73 -6.02 -11.95
C ASN A 479 23.40 -5.62 -11.30
N GLY A 480 22.38 -6.46 -11.43
CA GLY A 480 21.13 -6.31 -10.68
C GLY A 480 21.30 -6.72 -9.21
N SER A 481 20.41 -6.26 -8.32
CA SER A 481 20.38 -6.73 -6.93
C SER A 481 19.08 -7.47 -6.62
N ILE A 482 19.19 -8.59 -5.90
CA ILE A 482 18.04 -9.35 -5.38
C ILE A 482 18.10 -9.27 -3.85
N TRP A 483 17.05 -8.75 -3.24
CA TRP A 483 16.94 -8.74 -1.78
C TRP A 483 16.16 -9.96 -1.32
N ILE A 484 16.68 -10.69 -0.33
CA ILE A 484 16.05 -11.88 0.23
C ILE A 484 15.79 -11.72 1.74
N GLN A 485 14.62 -12.17 2.18
CA GLN A 485 14.22 -12.21 3.58
C GLN A 485 13.56 -13.56 3.92
N PRO A 486 14.18 -14.40 4.76
CA PRO A 486 13.58 -15.64 5.23
C PRO A 486 12.63 -15.39 6.41
N HIS A 487 11.48 -16.05 6.38
CA HIS A 487 10.50 -16.11 7.47
C HIS A 487 10.23 -17.57 7.81
N LEU A 488 10.55 -18.01 9.02
CA LEU A 488 10.32 -19.40 9.45
C LEU A 488 9.04 -19.50 10.29
N PHE A 489 8.17 -20.45 9.94
CA PHE A 489 6.88 -20.67 10.61
C PHE A 489 6.88 -21.91 11.48
N TYR A 490 7.55 -22.98 11.04
CA TYR A 490 7.53 -24.26 11.73
C TYR A 490 8.82 -25.04 11.49
N ILE A 491 9.31 -25.67 12.56
CA ILE A 491 10.44 -26.59 12.53
C ILE A 491 9.90 -27.92 13.05
N GLY A 492 9.88 -28.92 12.17
CA GLY A 492 9.46 -30.27 12.52
C GLY A 492 10.47 -30.97 13.42
N LYS A 493 10.00 -32.06 14.05
CA LYS A 493 10.83 -32.89 14.93
C LYS A 493 12.12 -33.31 14.22
N ILE A 494 13.25 -32.97 14.82
CA ILE A 494 14.56 -33.34 14.29
C ILE A 494 14.88 -34.77 14.70
N GLN A 495 14.89 -35.70 13.74
CA GLN A 495 15.21 -37.11 13.99
C GLN A 495 16.66 -37.40 13.61
N SER A 496 17.51 -37.86 14.54
CA SER A 496 18.93 -38.10 14.25
C SER A 496 19.21 -39.28 13.31
N TRP A 497 18.34 -40.30 13.32
CA TRP A 497 18.60 -41.55 12.60
C TRP A 497 18.27 -41.43 11.10
N GLU A 498 17.38 -40.52 10.71
CA GLU A 498 17.18 -40.10 9.32
C GLU A 498 18.03 -38.87 8.96
N SER A 499 18.58 -38.16 9.95
CA SER A 499 19.33 -36.91 9.79
C SER A 499 18.55 -35.84 9.01
N ILE A 500 17.22 -35.89 8.96
CA ILE A 500 16.38 -34.96 8.19
C ILE A 500 15.49 -34.16 9.14
N SER A 501 15.46 -32.85 8.95
CA SER A 501 14.54 -31.93 9.62
C SER A 501 13.65 -31.25 8.60
N LEU A 502 12.35 -31.22 8.89
CA LEU A 502 11.38 -30.50 8.09
C LEU A 502 11.33 -29.04 8.55
N ILE A 503 11.55 -28.10 7.65
CA ILE A 503 11.29 -26.68 7.89
C ILE A 503 10.17 -26.23 6.97
N GLN A 504 9.27 -25.43 7.53
CA GLN A 504 8.29 -24.68 6.76
C GLN A 504 8.48 -23.19 7.04
N GLY A 505 8.51 -22.42 5.95
CA GLY A 505 8.73 -20.98 5.99
C GLY A 505 8.29 -20.32 4.70
N ALA A 506 8.47 -19.01 4.63
CA ALA A 506 8.37 -18.23 3.42
C ALA A 506 9.68 -17.50 3.14
N PHE A 507 10.02 -17.37 1.86
CA PHE A 507 11.08 -16.48 1.40
C PHE A 507 10.43 -15.30 0.68
N VAL A 508 10.78 -14.10 1.11
CA VAL A 508 10.37 -12.87 0.43
C VAL A 508 11.56 -12.38 -0.39
N PHE A 509 11.36 -12.28 -1.70
CA PHE A 509 12.34 -11.77 -2.64
C PHE A 509 11.89 -10.43 -3.18
N LYS A 510 12.81 -9.47 -3.29
CA LYS A 510 12.58 -8.21 -3.99
C LYS A 510 13.61 -8.04 -5.09
N TRP A 511 13.17 -7.55 -6.23
CA TRP A 511 14.06 -7.22 -7.35
C TRP A 511 13.46 -6.10 -8.19
N GLN A 512 14.25 -5.56 -9.10
CA GLN A 512 13.82 -4.59 -10.10
C GLN A 512 14.08 -5.18 -11.48
N ASP A 513 13.19 -4.93 -12.45
CA ASP A 513 13.34 -5.41 -13.84
C ASP A 513 13.36 -4.20 -14.79
N PRO A 514 14.51 -3.90 -15.42
CA PRO A 514 14.65 -2.75 -16.32
C PRO A 514 13.91 -2.84 -17.66
N ARG A 515 13.36 -4.02 -18.00
CA ARG A 515 12.63 -4.28 -19.25
C ARG A 515 11.13 -4.05 -19.10
N LEU A 516 10.69 -3.65 -17.91
CA LEU A 516 9.29 -3.41 -17.58
C LEU A 516 9.01 -1.92 -17.44
N THR A 517 7.85 -1.50 -17.93
CA THR A 517 7.27 -0.19 -17.62
C THR A 517 5.92 -0.41 -16.98
N PHE A 518 5.67 0.24 -15.85
CA PHE A 518 4.46 0.00 -15.08
C PHE A 518 3.38 1.00 -15.46
N VAL A 519 2.12 0.57 -15.45
CA VAL A 519 0.98 1.43 -15.81
C VAL A 519 0.03 1.54 -14.61
N ASP A 520 -0.36 2.77 -14.28
CA ASP A 520 -1.38 3.08 -13.28
C ASP A 520 -1.14 2.41 -11.90
N LEU A 521 0.07 2.55 -11.34
CA LEU A 521 0.44 1.99 -10.03
C LEU A 521 -0.21 2.75 -8.87
N LYS A 522 -1.51 2.52 -8.63
CA LYS A 522 -2.18 3.04 -7.43
C LYS A 522 -1.99 2.09 -6.23
N VAL A 523 -2.12 2.63 -5.02
CA VAL A 523 -2.17 1.85 -3.77
C VAL A 523 -3.63 1.43 -3.59
N PRO A 524 -3.97 0.15 -3.43
CA PRO A 524 -3.23 -0.86 -2.69
C PRO A 524 -2.60 -1.96 -3.55
N LEU A 525 -1.62 -2.64 -2.95
CA LEU A 525 -0.98 -3.90 -3.34
C LEU A 525 -1.56 -4.56 -4.61
N HIS A 526 -0.87 -4.42 -5.75
CA HIS A 526 -1.29 -5.09 -6.98
C HIS A 526 -0.68 -6.49 -7.05
N THR A 527 -1.53 -7.51 -7.03
CA THR A 527 -1.12 -8.90 -7.23
C THR A 527 -1.16 -9.27 -8.72
N PHE A 528 -0.20 -10.09 -9.12
CA PHE A 528 -0.11 -10.60 -10.49
C PHE A 528 0.37 -12.06 -10.50
N PRO A 529 0.04 -12.84 -11.55
CA PRO A 529 0.55 -14.20 -11.69
C PRO A 529 2.08 -14.22 -11.83
N CYS A 530 2.77 -14.95 -10.96
CA CYS A 530 4.23 -15.05 -10.99
C CYS A 530 4.79 -15.64 -12.31
N GLN A 531 3.96 -16.33 -13.10
CA GLN A 531 4.34 -16.91 -14.39
C GLN A 531 4.51 -15.86 -15.50
N ASP A 532 3.92 -14.68 -15.33
CA ASP A 532 3.96 -13.64 -16.35
C ASP A 532 5.32 -12.93 -16.40
N LEU A 533 6.10 -12.96 -15.32
CA LEU A 533 7.37 -12.27 -15.19
C LEU A 533 8.51 -13.24 -14.85
N TRP A 534 9.73 -12.74 -15.02
CA TRP A 534 10.91 -13.43 -14.53
C TRP A 534 10.89 -13.36 -12.99
N VAL A 535 11.19 -14.48 -12.34
CA VAL A 535 11.25 -14.57 -10.87
C VAL A 535 12.51 -15.30 -10.42
N PRO A 536 13.16 -14.87 -9.33
CA PRO A 536 14.31 -15.58 -8.77
C PRO A 536 13.86 -16.95 -8.24
N ARG A 537 14.71 -17.97 -8.39
CA ARG A 537 14.43 -19.34 -7.94
C ARG A 537 15.56 -19.87 -7.06
N LEU A 538 15.18 -20.52 -5.95
CA LEU A 538 16.11 -21.23 -5.09
C LEU A 538 16.08 -22.74 -5.37
N CYS A 539 17.22 -23.40 -5.19
CA CYS A 539 17.33 -24.84 -5.21
C CYS A 539 17.96 -25.29 -3.89
N ALA A 540 17.33 -26.20 -3.16
CA ALA A 540 17.91 -26.72 -1.93
C ALA A 540 18.92 -27.82 -2.27
N MET A 541 20.10 -27.76 -1.65
CA MET A 541 21.12 -28.81 -1.78
C MET A 541 21.49 -29.32 -0.39
N SER A 542 21.66 -30.63 -0.27
CA SER A 542 22.18 -31.26 0.94
C SER A 542 23.67 -30.96 1.08
N GLY A 543 24.17 -30.56 2.25
CA GLY A 543 25.61 -30.44 2.51
C GLY A 543 26.05 -29.13 3.17
N ASN A 544 27.36 -28.97 3.35
CA ASN A 544 27.99 -27.72 3.79
C ASN A 544 28.54 -26.96 2.56
N LEU A 545 28.93 -25.69 2.75
CA LEU A 545 29.47 -24.78 1.73
C LEU A 545 30.59 -25.38 0.82
N HIS A 546 31.29 -26.42 1.29
CA HIS A 546 32.38 -27.09 0.57
C HIS A 546 32.07 -28.48 0.02
N SER A 547 30.87 -29.02 0.26
CA SER A 547 30.50 -30.38 -0.18
C SER A 547 29.06 -30.39 -0.67
N ILE A 548 28.88 -30.14 -1.98
CA ILE A 548 27.58 -30.20 -2.64
C ILE A 548 27.10 -31.66 -2.65
N GLY A 549 26.10 -31.95 -1.84
CA GLY A 549 25.36 -33.21 -1.83
C GLY A 549 24.17 -33.17 -2.79
N PRO A 550 23.29 -34.19 -2.75
CA PRO A 550 22.16 -34.29 -3.66
C PRO A 550 21.18 -33.12 -3.50
N ALA A 551 20.54 -32.74 -4.60
CA ALA A 551 19.44 -31.78 -4.60
C ALA A 551 18.30 -32.28 -3.71
N VAL A 552 17.82 -31.41 -2.84
CA VAL A 552 16.68 -31.65 -1.97
C VAL A 552 15.44 -31.05 -2.64
N ALA A 553 14.37 -31.84 -2.74
CA ALA A 553 13.12 -31.35 -3.30
C ALA A 553 12.54 -30.26 -2.38
N ILE A 554 12.41 -29.04 -2.92
CA ILE A 554 11.63 -27.97 -2.30
C ILE A 554 10.17 -28.21 -2.67
N LYS A 555 9.31 -28.40 -1.67
CA LYS A 555 7.87 -28.46 -1.90
C LYS A 555 7.29 -27.05 -1.77
N ASN A 556 6.93 -26.46 -2.92
CA ASN A 556 6.24 -25.18 -2.95
C ASN A 556 4.78 -25.36 -2.51
N ILE A 557 4.39 -24.64 -1.47
CA ILE A 557 3.03 -24.64 -0.93
C ILE A 557 2.21 -23.57 -1.65
N ASN A 558 2.74 -22.35 -1.70
CA ASN A 558 2.08 -21.20 -2.31
C ASN A 558 3.12 -20.18 -2.77
N GLN A 559 2.81 -19.44 -3.83
CA GLN A 559 3.66 -18.39 -4.38
C GLN A 559 2.80 -17.18 -4.74
N ILE A 560 3.16 -16.01 -4.23
CA ILE A 560 2.42 -14.77 -4.42
C ILE A 560 3.38 -13.72 -4.94
N CYS A 561 3.07 -13.12 -6.09
CA CYS A 561 3.82 -11.99 -6.63
C CYS A 561 2.97 -10.72 -6.57
N TYR A 562 3.57 -9.65 -6.06
CA TYR A 562 2.90 -8.38 -5.90
C TYR A 562 3.84 -7.19 -6.03
N ILE A 563 3.23 -6.05 -6.35
CA ILE A 563 3.90 -4.77 -6.41
C ILE A 563 3.33 -3.89 -5.31
N ARG A 564 4.23 -3.29 -4.52
CA ARG A 564 3.85 -2.24 -3.57
C ARG A 564 4.13 -0.89 -4.22
N GLY A 565 3.08 -0.24 -4.72
CA GLY A 565 3.16 1.10 -5.29
C GLY A 565 3.70 2.11 -4.27
N ASN A 566 4.63 2.95 -4.70
CA ASN A 566 5.17 4.05 -3.89
C ASN A 566 4.50 5.36 -4.32
N LYS A 567 3.82 6.05 -3.39
CA LYS A 567 3.08 7.30 -3.65
C LYS A 567 3.94 8.47 -4.16
N ARG A 568 5.26 8.31 -4.28
CA ARG A 568 6.23 9.35 -4.65
C ARG A 568 6.84 9.17 -6.04
N SER A 569 6.47 8.12 -6.77
CA SER A 569 7.06 7.86 -8.09
C SER A 569 6.52 8.88 -9.11
N PRO A 570 7.39 9.51 -9.92
CA PRO A 570 6.95 10.43 -10.97
C PRO A 570 6.20 9.63 -12.05
N GLU A 571 4.93 9.97 -12.25
CA GLU A 571 4.06 9.37 -13.25
C GLU A 571 4.06 10.23 -14.53
N VAL A 572 4.33 9.60 -15.67
CA VAL A 572 4.35 10.27 -16.98
C VAL A 572 3.12 9.85 -17.77
N ARG A 573 2.40 10.81 -18.35
CA ARG A 573 1.24 10.53 -19.21
C ARG A 573 1.66 9.89 -20.52
N ASP A 574 1.06 8.75 -20.83
CA ASP A 574 1.21 8.14 -22.15
C ASP A 574 0.02 8.46 -23.05
N LEU A 575 0.23 9.42 -23.94
CA LEU A 575 -0.74 9.81 -24.96
C LEU A 575 -0.88 8.76 -26.08
N SER A 576 0.05 7.80 -26.19
CA SER A 576 -0.06 6.70 -27.16
C SER A 576 -0.97 5.56 -26.68
N ASP A 577 -1.30 5.53 -25.39
CA ASP A 577 -2.20 4.54 -24.80
C ASP A 577 -3.67 4.97 -24.95
N PRO A 578 -4.50 4.26 -25.75
CA PRO A 578 -5.93 4.57 -25.86
C PRO A 578 -6.68 4.38 -24.54
N PHE A 579 -6.10 3.70 -23.56
CA PHE A 579 -6.69 3.55 -22.23
C PHE A 579 -6.22 4.63 -21.24
N MET A 580 -5.49 5.67 -21.70
CA MET A 580 -5.05 6.82 -20.91
C MET A 580 -4.18 6.49 -19.69
N GLY A 581 -3.34 5.45 -19.76
CA GLY A 581 -2.48 5.02 -18.65
C GLY A 581 -1.37 6.03 -18.28
N MET A 582 -0.95 6.01 -17.01
CA MET A 582 0.28 6.66 -16.53
C MET A 582 1.42 5.67 -16.47
N LEU A 583 2.55 6.02 -17.06
CA LEU A 583 3.75 5.23 -17.02
C LEU A 583 4.59 5.59 -15.81
N THR A 584 4.99 4.57 -15.07
CA THR A 584 6.04 4.65 -14.05
C THR A 584 7.25 3.85 -14.52
N GLN A 585 8.42 4.46 -14.42
CA GLN A 585 9.70 3.81 -14.74
C GLN A 585 10.08 2.79 -13.67
N TRP A 586 10.80 1.75 -14.09
CA TRP A 586 11.19 0.61 -13.25
C TRP A 586 12.04 0.99 -12.03
N GLU A 587 12.87 2.03 -12.12
CA GLU A 587 13.82 2.44 -11.07
C GLU A 587 13.15 2.69 -9.70
N ASN A 588 11.88 3.11 -9.72
CA ASN A 588 11.13 3.48 -8.53
C ASN A 588 10.20 2.35 -8.03
N VAL A 589 10.26 1.16 -8.64
CA VAL A 589 9.31 0.07 -8.41
C VAL A 589 10.05 -1.22 -8.08
N ASN A 590 9.81 -1.74 -6.88
CA ASN A 590 10.34 -3.04 -6.47
C ASN A 590 9.26 -4.10 -6.65
N LEU A 591 9.55 -5.10 -7.48
CA LEU A 591 8.78 -6.33 -7.58
C LEU A 591 9.03 -7.15 -6.32
N THR A 592 7.98 -7.74 -5.75
CA THR A 592 8.09 -8.60 -4.57
C THR A 592 7.45 -9.96 -4.85
N MET A 593 8.13 -11.03 -4.46
CA MET A 593 7.62 -12.39 -4.48
C MET A 593 7.72 -12.97 -3.09
N GLU A 594 6.64 -13.59 -2.62
CA GLU A 594 6.59 -14.34 -1.38
C GLU A 594 6.32 -15.82 -1.72
N GLU A 595 7.28 -16.68 -1.41
CA GLU A 595 7.23 -18.10 -1.71
C GLU A 595 7.20 -18.91 -0.42
N HIS A 596 6.06 -19.56 -0.14
CA HIS A 596 5.88 -20.46 0.99
C HIS A 596 6.37 -21.85 0.61
N ILE A 597 7.36 -22.34 1.34
CA ILE A 597 8.02 -23.61 1.02
C ILE A 597 8.12 -24.52 2.23
N SER A 598 8.12 -25.82 1.94
CA SER A 598 8.42 -26.89 2.88
C SER A 598 9.65 -27.64 2.39
N ILE A 599 10.74 -27.58 3.15
CA ILE A 599 12.02 -28.21 2.81
C ILE A 599 12.37 -29.24 3.88
N SER A 600 12.80 -30.41 3.44
CA SER A 600 13.37 -31.45 4.30
C SER A 600 14.89 -31.44 4.15
N PHE A 601 15.60 -30.69 4.99
CA PHE A 601 17.05 -30.56 4.87
C PHE A 601 17.77 -31.56 5.79
N PRO A 602 18.89 -32.13 5.34
CA PRO A 602 19.68 -33.00 6.18
C PRO A 602 20.51 -32.19 7.17
N CYS A 603 20.34 -32.45 8.46
CA CYS A 603 21.06 -31.79 9.54
C CYS A 603 21.93 -32.76 10.32
N GLN A 604 23.24 -32.60 10.23
CA GLN A 604 24.20 -33.39 11.00
C GLN A 604 24.37 -32.80 12.41
N LEU A 605 23.45 -33.15 13.32
CA LEU A 605 23.58 -32.78 14.74
C LEU A 605 24.65 -33.65 15.42
N MET A 606 25.75 -33.03 15.87
CA MET A 606 26.74 -33.67 16.74
C MET A 606 26.33 -33.54 18.22
N VAL A 607 25.60 -34.54 18.74
CA VAL A 607 24.95 -34.46 20.06
C VAL A 607 25.76 -35.03 21.22
N HIS A 608 27.08 -34.94 21.19
CA HIS A 608 27.98 -35.62 22.15
C HIS A 608 27.69 -35.22 23.61
N ARG A 609 27.32 -33.95 23.82
CA ARG A 609 27.03 -33.36 25.15
C ARG A 609 25.56 -33.46 25.57
N TYR A 610 24.74 -34.26 24.91
CA TYR A 610 23.32 -34.40 25.24
C TYR A 610 23.11 -34.88 26.69
N PRO A 611 22.20 -34.25 27.47
CA PRO A 611 21.21 -33.23 27.09
C PRO A 611 21.64 -31.76 27.32
N PHE A 612 22.88 -31.48 27.75
CA PHE A 612 23.32 -30.14 28.16
C PHE A 612 24.00 -29.32 27.03
N GLY A 613 24.06 -29.85 25.81
CA GLY A 613 24.79 -29.22 24.71
C GLY A 613 24.05 -28.07 24.05
N ARG A 614 24.82 -27.20 23.36
CA ARG A 614 24.34 -26.33 22.30
C ARG A 614 24.73 -26.93 20.96
N TYR A 615 23.86 -26.81 19.97
CA TYR A 615 23.98 -27.45 18.67
C TYR A 615 23.67 -26.43 17.57
N GLN A 616 24.33 -26.60 16.43
CA GLN A 616 24.11 -25.77 15.25
C GLN A 616 23.70 -26.66 14.08
N CYS A 617 22.74 -26.17 13.32
CA CYS A 617 22.13 -26.91 12.23
C CYS A 617 22.08 -26.00 11.01
N ASN A 618 22.91 -26.32 10.01
CA ASN A 618 23.08 -25.50 8.82
C ASN A 618 22.27 -26.10 7.66
N ALA A 619 21.50 -25.26 6.98
CA ALA A 619 20.81 -25.59 5.74
C ALA A 619 21.34 -24.67 4.64
N SER A 620 22.05 -25.23 3.66
CA SER A 620 22.51 -24.48 2.49
C SER A 620 21.50 -24.55 1.35
N LEU A 621 21.10 -23.39 0.84
CA LEU A 621 20.31 -23.25 -0.37
C LEU A 621 21.23 -22.73 -1.48
N TYR A 622 21.20 -23.39 -2.63
CA TYR A 622 21.95 -22.99 -3.80
C TYR A 622 21.13 -22.01 -4.64
N MET A 623 21.80 -20.95 -5.09
CA MET A 623 21.25 -19.99 -6.02
C MET A 623 21.57 -20.48 -7.43
N TYR A 624 20.55 -20.67 -8.26
CA TYR A 624 20.71 -21.32 -9.57
C TYR A 624 21.72 -20.56 -10.47
N SER A 625 22.58 -21.30 -11.18
CA SER A 625 23.87 -20.80 -11.73
C SER A 625 23.77 -19.76 -12.85
N ASP A 626 22.64 -19.66 -13.55
CA ASP A 626 22.48 -18.71 -14.66
C ASP A 626 22.29 -17.26 -14.16
N TRP A 627 22.18 -17.05 -12.83
CA TRP A 627 21.95 -15.75 -12.19
C TRP A 627 23.21 -15.11 -11.60
N LEU A 628 24.42 -15.56 -12.00
CA LEU A 628 25.71 -15.16 -11.40
C LEU A 628 26.05 -13.66 -11.52
N GLU A 629 25.31 -12.90 -12.33
CA GLU A 629 25.45 -11.44 -12.49
C GLU A 629 24.57 -10.64 -11.52
N MET A 630 23.75 -11.32 -10.70
CA MET A 630 22.90 -10.68 -9.69
C MET A 630 23.57 -10.70 -8.32
N GLU A 631 23.63 -9.54 -7.66
CA GLU A 631 24.12 -9.40 -6.29
C GLU A 631 22.98 -9.68 -5.30
N TRP A 632 23.10 -10.77 -4.53
CA TRP A 632 22.13 -11.13 -3.51
C TRP A 632 22.42 -10.40 -2.20
N LYS A 633 21.40 -9.71 -1.66
CA LYS A 633 21.51 -8.89 -0.45
C LYS A 633 20.44 -9.28 0.57
N PRO A 634 20.72 -9.23 1.87
CA PRO A 634 19.67 -9.31 2.87
C PRO A 634 18.78 -8.06 2.78
N ASP A 635 17.46 -8.25 2.83
CA ASP A 635 16.49 -7.15 2.81
C ASP A 635 16.37 -6.48 4.20
N ASN A 636 17.41 -5.74 4.62
CA ASN A 636 17.29 -4.88 5.80
C ASN A 636 18.24 -3.68 5.73
N LYS A 637 17.69 -2.49 6.01
CA LYS A 637 18.40 -1.20 5.98
C LYS A 637 19.16 -0.88 7.26
N ASP A 638 19.03 -1.69 8.31
CA ASP A 638 19.65 -1.42 9.61
C ASP A 638 20.63 -2.53 10.01
N LEU A 639 21.91 -2.11 10.03
CA LEU A 639 23.05 -2.68 10.74
C LEU A 639 23.63 -4.03 10.27
N SER A 640 24.90 -3.94 9.90
CA SER A 640 25.82 -5.01 9.52
C SER A 640 26.02 -6.08 10.61
N THR A 641 25.95 -7.34 10.16
CA THR A 641 26.79 -8.49 10.55
C THR A 641 26.22 -9.59 11.45
N PHE A 642 25.15 -9.44 12.23
CA PHE A 642 24.46 -10.62 12.82
C PHE A 642 23.00 -10.25 13.10
N GLN A 643 22.06 -10.81 12.35
CA GLN A 643 20.65 -10.42 12.45
C GLN A 643 19.76 -11.61 12.77
N GLU A 644 19.00 -11.47 13.86
CA GLU A 644 17.97 -12.40 14.30
C GLU A 644 16.73 -12.23 13.42
N PHE A 645 16.33 -13.29 12.72
CA PHE A 645 15.10 -13.28 11.92
C PHE A 645 13.91 -13.77 12.74
N ASN A 646 12.73 -13.19 12.49
CA ASN A 646 11.51 -13.53 13.23
C ASN A 646 11.07 -14.97 12.94
N TYR A 647 11.20 -15.83 13.95
CA TYR A 647 10.55 -17.13 14.02
C TYR A 647 9.23 -17.00 14.79
N THR A 648 8.12 -17.31 14.12
CA THR A 648 6.76 -17.20 14.70
C THR A 648 6.21 -18.52 15.23
N GLY A 649 6.95 -19.63 15.05
CA GLY A 649 6.58 -20.95 15.55
C GLY A 649 6.94 -21.17 17.01
N ASP A 650 6.65 -22.39 17.49
CA ASP A 650 7.01 -22.81 18.83
C ASP A 650 8.52 -23.04 18.93
N ARG A 651 9.20 -22.27 19.80
CA ARG A 651 10.64 -22.42 20.04
C ARG A 651 10.96 -23.71 20.80
N ASP A 652 9.94 -24.36 21.33
CA ASP A 652 10.03 -25.57 22.13
C ASP A 652 9.94 -26.82 21.23
N LEU A 653 11.09 -27.36 20.83
CA LEU A 653 11.21 -28.49 19.90
C LEU A 653 11.37 -29.83 20.67
N LEU A 654 10.73 -29.96 21.84
CA LEU A 654 10.80 -31.09 22.77
C LEU A 654 12.19 -31.27 23.40
N ASP A 655 13.10 -31.95 22.70
CA ASP A 655 14.46 -32.24 23.17
C ASP A 655 15.36 -30.99 23.10
N TYR A 656 14.99 -30.03 22.25
CA TYR A 656 15.76 -28.83 21.96
C TYR A 656 14.90 -27.58 22.09
N PHE A 657 15.55 -26.47 22.38
CA PHE A 657 14.99 -25.14 22.32
C PHE A 657 15.70 -24.34 21.23
N LEU A 658 14.93 -23.59 20.42
CA LEU A 658 15.49 -22.70 19.41
C LEU A 658 15.91 -21.39 20.07
N ASP A 659 17.21 -21.14 20.15
CA ASP A 659 17.77 -19.91 20.72
C ASP A 659 17.58 -18.76 19.72
N ASN A 660 18.20 -18.89 18.54
CA ASN A 660 18.11 -17.93 17.46
C ASN A 660 18.33 -18.59 16.09
N PHE A 661 18.08 -17.80 15.04
CA PHE A 661 18.22 -18.19 13.65
C PHE A 661 18.97 -17.12 12.88
N THR A 662 20.03 -17.52 12.18
CA THR A 662 20.91 -16.62 11.42
C THR A 662 20.96 -17.03 9.96
N MET A 663 21.07 -16.06 9.06
CA MET A 663 21.30 -16.27 7.64
C MET A 663 22.66 -15.68 7.26
N ASP A 664 23.46 -16.47 6.57
CA ASP A 664 24.71 -16.06 5.95
C ASP A 664 24.59 -16.21 4.42
N MET A 665 25.18 -15.29 3.68
CA MET A 665 25.05 -15.20 2.23
C MET A 665 26.44 -15.17 1.62
N ASP A 666 26.69 -16.11 0.70
CA ASP A 666 27.87 -16.15 -0.15
C ASP A 666 27.45 -15.98 -1.62
N ASN A 667 28.38 -15.79 -2.56
CA ASN A 667 28.04 -15.48 -3.96
C ASN A 667 27.16 -16.53 -4.66
N MET A 668 27.11 -17.76 -4.18
CA MET A 668 26.31 -18.86 -4.77
C MET A 668 25.40 -19.58 -3.78
N PHE A 669 25.55 -19.32 -2.48
CA PHE A 669 24.86 -20.07 -1.44
C PHE A 669 24.23 -19.15 -0.39
N VAL A 670 23.03 -19.52 0.04
CA VAL A 670 22.36 -18.97 1.23
C VAL A 670 22.42 -20.01 2.32
N THR A 671 23.15 -19.75 3.40
CA THR A 671 23.27 -20.67 4.53
C THR A 671 22.39 -20.20 5.68
N LEU A 672 21.43 -21.03 6.05
CA LEU A 672 20.51 -20.81 7.14
C LEU A 672 20.97 -21.64 8.34
N THR A 673 21.37 -20.99 9.43
CA THR A 673 21.89 -21.64 10.63
C THR A 673 20.90 -21.49 11.78
N LEU A 674 20.36 -22.63 12.24
CA LEU A 674 19.59 -22.72 13.47
C LEU A 674 20.52 -22.98 14.64
N HIS A 675 20.45 -22.15 15.68
CA HIS A 675 21.14 -22.39 16.94
C HIS A 675 20.16 -22.97 17.95
N LEU A 676 20.48 -24.18 18.43
CA LEU A 676 19.62 -25.00 19.26
C LEU A 676 20.31 -25.25 20.62
N SER A 677 19.56 -25.20 21.70
CA SER A 677 20.01 -25.57 23.05
C SER A 677 19.28 -26.81 23.55
N GLY A 678 19.96 -27.72 24.25
CA GLY A 678 19.34 -28.93 24.80
C GLY A 678 18.49 -28.65 26.05
N ARG A 679 17.32 -29.29 26.14
CA ARG A 679 16.44 -29.18 27.33
C ARG A 679 16.77 -30.23 28.38
N TYR A 680 17.60 -29.84 29.35
CA TYR A 680 18.10 -30.78 30.35
C TYR A 680 17.17 -31.01 31.55
N GLU A 681 16.22 -30.11 31.82
CA GLU A 681 15.39 -30.12 33.03
C GLU A 681 14.62 -31.43 33.24
N TYR A 682 13.98 -31.92 32.18
CA TYR A 682 13.23 -33.17 32.20
C TYR A 682 14.13 -34.38 32.50
N HIS A 683 15.32 -34.42 31.89
CA HIS A 683 16.25 -35.52 32.06
C HIS A 683 16.88 -35.55 33.47
N LEU A 684 17.10 -34.38 34.09
CA LEU A 684 17.59 -34.30 35.47
C LEU A 684 16.65 -35.01 36.45
N LEU A 685 15.34 -34.76 36.34
CA LEU A 685 14.35 -35.31 37.27
C LEU A 685 13.93 -36.74 36.91
N SER A 686 13.80 -37.05 35.61
CA SER A 686 13.27 -38.33 35.14
C SER A 686 14.34 -39.43 35.00
N SER A 687 15.58 -39.07 34.69
CA SER A 687 16.66 -40.04 34.42
C SER A 687 17.78 -39.99 35.46
N PHE A 688 18.38 -38.81 35.69
CA PHE A 688 19.53 -38.66 36.58
C PHE A 688 19.17 -38.86 38.06
N CYS A 689 18.04 -38.30 38.53
CA CYS A 689 17.63 -38.44 39.93
C CYS A 689 17.31 -39.90 40.32
N PRO A 690 16.47 -40.66 39.58
CA PRO A 690 16.18 -42.06 39.93
C PRO A 690 17.41 -42.97 39.85
N SER A 691 18.28 -42.77 38.85
CA SER A 691 19.52 -43.57 38.72
C SER A 691 20.50 -43.34 39.87
N ALA A 692 20.64 -42.09 40.34
CA ALA A 692 21.41 -41.76 41.53
C ALA A 692 20.82 -42.39 42.81
N LEU A 693 19.49 -42.35 42.98
CA LEU A 693 18.80 -42.98 44.12
C LEU A 693 19.00 -44.50 44.14
N MET A 694 18.96 -45.16 42.99
CA MET A 694 19.25 -46.60 42.89
C MET A 694 20.68 -46.93 43.36
N PHE A 695 21.67 -46.11 42.98
CA PHE A 695 23.02 -46.29 43.50
C PHE A 695 23.08 -46.09 45.04
N ILE A 696 22.36 -45.12 45.59
CA ILE A 696 22.30 -44.90 47.05
C ILE A 696 21.71 -46.13 47.78
N ILE A 697 20.67 -46.76 47.21
CA ILE A 697 20.09 -48.00 47.75
C ILE A 697 21.12 -49.13 47.75
N SER A 698 21.86 -49.31 46.65
CA SER A 698 22.94 -50.30 46.56
C SER A 698 24.05 -50.02 47.58
N TYR A 699 24.46 -48.76 47.73
CA TYR A 699 25.44 -48.32 48.73
C TYR A 699 24.96 -48.59 50.17
N SER A 700 23.67 -48.43 50.45
CA SER A 700 23.13 -48.69 51.79
C SER A 700 23.32 -50.14 52.25
N THR A 701 23.53 -51.09 51.32
CA THR A 701 23.78 -52.50 51.67
C THR A 701 25.01 -52.69 52.54
N PHE A 702 26.00 -51.79 52.49
CA PHE A 702 27.18 -51.84 53.35
C PHE A 702 26.89 -51.56 54.84
N PHE A 703 25.73 -50.96 55.16
CA PHE A 703 25.30 -50.68 56.53
C PHE A 703 24.58 -51.83 57.20
N PHE A 704 24.02 -52.78 56.45
CA PHE A 704 23.48 -54.00 57.05
C PHE A 704 24.55 -54.74 57.85
N PRO A 705 24.20 -55.59 58.83
CA PRO A 705 25.19 -56.42 59.50
C PRO A 705 25.96 -57.30 58.51
N ILE A 706 27.28 -57.49 58.72
CA ILE A 706 28.10 -58.40 57.88
C ILE A 706 27.69 -59.88 58.02
N THR A 707 26.79 -60.18 58.97
CA THR A 707 26.23 -61.51 59.19
C THR A 707 25.20 -61.89 58.14
N ASP A 708 24.52 -60.92 57.53
CA ASP A 708 23.30 -61.13 56.76
C ASP A 708 23.60 -60.97 55.26
N PHE A 709 24.30 -61.97 54.71
CA PHE A 709 24.76 -61.95 53.32
C PHE A 709 23.61 -61.96 52.31
N ASN A 710 22.54 -62.72 52.59
CA ASN A 710 21.40 -62.85 51.69
C ASN A 710 20.71 -61.51 51.46
N GLU A 711 20.48 -60.73 52.51
CA GLU A 711 19.86 -59.39 52.43
C GLU A 711 20.75 -58.42 51.63
N ARG A 712 22.07 -58.45 51.87
CA ARG A 712 23.03 -57.59 51.18
C ARG A 712 23.11 -57.88 49.69
N ILE A 713 23.25 -59.16 49.30
CA ILE A 713 23.32 -59.54 47.89
C ILE A 713 22.02 -59.28 47.19
N MET A 714 20.89 -59.64 47.79
CA MET A 714 19.57 -59.44 47.19
C MET A 714 19.34 -57.96 46.88
N GLY A 715 19.60 -57.05 47.83
CA GLY A 715 19.46 -55.60 47.61
C GLY A 715 20.40 -55.03 46.54
N SER A 716 21.65 -55.52 46.47
CA SER A 716 22.61 -55.05 45.46
C SER A 716 22.31 -55.57 44.04
N LEU A 717 21.83 -56.80 43.91
CA LEU A 717 21.47 -57.39 42.60
C LEU A 717 20.15 -56.83 42.06
N THR A 718 19.15 -56.62 42.90
CA THR A 718 17.88 -55.99 42.46
C THR A 718 18.11 -54.56 42.02
N SER A 719 18.96 -53.81 42.73
CA SER A 719 19.35 -52.45 42.32
C SER A 719 20.04 -52.42 40.95
N LEU A 720 20.98 -53.35 40.72
CA LEU A 720 21.66 -53.48 39.43
C LEU A 720 20.68 -53.80 38.29
N LEU A 721 19.72 -54.70 38.52
CA LEU A 721 18.70 -55.07 37.54
C LEU A 721 17.80 -53.87 37.20
N VAL A 722 17.33 -53.15 38.21
CA VAL A 722 16.49 -51.96 38.00
C VAL A 722 17.28 -50.85 37.28
N LEU A 723 18.54 -50.63 37.64
CA LEU A 723 19.38 -49.65 36.95
C LEU A 723 19.63 -50.01 35.48
N ALA A 724 19.84 -51.30 35.17
CA ALA A 724 19.94 -51.78 33.79
C ALA A 724 18.63 -51.59 33.01
N GLY A 725 17.48 -51.81 33.66
CA GLY A 725 16.16 -51.52 33.08
C GLY A 725 15.94 -50.03 32.80
N LEU A 726 16.32 -49.16 33.74
CA LEU A 726 16.25 -47.70 33.57
C LEU A 726 17.14 -47.21 32.43
N PHE A 727 18.34 -47.78 32.25
CA PHE A 727 19.21 -47.47 31.12
C PHE A 727 18.55 -47.85 29.78
N ALA A 728 17.98 -49.05 29.68
CA ALA A 728 17.29 -49.48 28.47
C ALA A 728 16.09 -48.58 28.14
N GLN A 729 15.26 -48.25 29.13
CA GLN A 729 14.12 -47.34 28.97
C GLN A 729 14.56 -45.93 28.55
N ALA A 730 15.59 -45.39 29.19
CA ALA A 730 16.11 -44.07 28.85
C ALA A 730 16.65 -44.08 27.41
N SER A 731 17.42 -45.10 27.02
CA SER A 731 18.01 -45.22 25.68
C SER A 731 17.01 -45.32 24.54
N ASP A 732 15.77 -45.75 24.80
CA ASP A 732 14.70 -45.74 23.79
C ASP A 732 13.97 -44.39 23.71
N SER A 733 14.01 -43.59 24.79
CA SER A 733 13.30 -42.30 24.85
C SER A 733 14.06 -41.16 24.16
N TYR A 734 15.40 -41.15 24.25
CA TYR A 734 16.22 -40.11 23.63
C TYR A 734 16.77 -40.52 22.26
N ILE A 735 17.29 -39.52 21.56
CA ILE A 735 17.81 -39.56 20.19
C ILE A 735 18.87 -40.66 19.99
N LYS A 736 18.63 -41.63 19.09
CA LYS A 736 19.55 -42.75 18.83
C LYS A 736 20.77 -42.29 18.02
N THR A 737 21.98 -42.59 18.49
CA THR A 737 23.23 -42.20 17.84
C THR A 737 24.21 -43.37 17.81
N PRO A 738 25.11 -43.45 16.81
CA PRO A 738 26.13 -44.50 16.75
C PRO A 738 27.29 -44.27 17.73
N TYR A 739 27.43 -43.05 18.25
CA TYR A 739 28.44 -42.67 19.25
C TYR A 739 27.82 -42.50 20.64
N PHE A 740 28.67 -42.58 21.67
CA PHE A 740 28.28 -42.41 23.07
C PHE A 740 27.97 -40.94 23.41
N LYS A 741 26.90 -40.73 24.18
CA LYS A 741 26.51 -39.44 24.75
C LYS A 741 26.88 -39.37 26.22
N LEU A 742 26.89 -38.16 26.78
CA LEU A 742 27.18 -37.95 28.21
C LEU A 742 26.20 -38.74 29.12
N ILE A 743 24.92 -38.80 28.76
CA ILE A 743 23.93 -39.63 29.48
C ILE A 743 24.25 -41.13 29.43
N ASP A 744 24.77 -41.65 28.31
CA ASP A 744 25.16 -43.06 28.19
C ASP A 744 26.35 -43.36 29.12
N ILE A 745 27.32 -42.45 29.16
CA ILE A 745 28.51 -42.56 30.04
C ILE A 745 28.08 -42.53 31.52
N TRP A 746 27.13 -41.69 31.89
CA TRP A 746 26.58 -41.62 33.26
C TRP A 746 26.01 -42.98 33.72
N TYR A 747 25.11 -43.57 32.93
CA TYR A 747 24.53 -44.88 33.25
C TYR A 747 25.59 -45.98 33.27
N ALA A 748 26.51 -46.00 32.31
CA ALA A 748 27.58 -46.99 32.25
C ALA A 748 28.45 -46.97 33.52
N VAL A 749 28.84 -45.77 33.99
CA VAL A 749 29.65 -45.66 35.22
C VAL A 749 28.85 -46.07 36.46
N LEU A 750 27.58 -45.69 36.58
CA LEU A 750 26.74 -46.13 37.70
C LEU A 750 26.51 -47.64 37.74
N ILE A 751 26.35 -48.28 36.59
CA ILE A 751 26.24 -49.74 36.47
C ILE A 751 27.55 -50.41 36.92
N MET A 752 28.70 -49.90 36.48
CA MET A 752 30.01 -50.40 36.91
C MET A 752 30.24 -50.23 38.42
N LEU A 753 29.83 -49.10 38.99
CA LEU A 753 29.91 -48.87 40.44
C LEU A 753 28.99 -49.84 41.21
N ASN A 754 27.75 -50.05 40.77
CA ASN A 754 26.83 -51.03 41.37
C ASN A 754 27.38 -52.46 41.29
N PHE A 755 27.93 -52.84 40.14
CA PHE A 755 28.59 -54.14 39.97
C PHE A 755 29.80 -54.28 40.92
N GLY A 756 30.55 -53.20 41.13
CA GLY A 756 31.58 -53.11 42.16
C GLY A 756 31.06 -53.40 43.58
N VAL A 757 29.89 -52.86 43.95
CA VAL A 757 29.24 -53.16 45.25
C VAL A 757 28.94 -54.65 45.39
N VAL A 758 28.40 -55.29 44.35
CA VAL A 758 28.11 -56.74 44.34
C VAL A 758 29.40 -57.54 44.56
N ILE A 759 30.48 -57.22 43.82
CA ILE A 759 31.78 -57.89 43.98
C ILE A 759 32.30 -57.71 45.41
N ILE A 760 32.27 -56.50 45.97
CA ILE A 760 32.74 -56.26 47.33
C ILE A 760 31.92 -57.05 48.35
N ASN A 761 30.60 -57.09 48.22
CA ASN A 761 29.74 -57.88 49.11
C ASN A 761 30.07 -59.39 49.06
N THR A 762 30.36 -59.93 47.87
CA THR A 762 30.83 -61.33 47.72
C THR A 762 32.22 -61.54 48.33
N LEU A 763 33.15 -60.61 48.16
CA LEU A 763 34.49 -60.65 48.75
C LEU A 763 34.45 -60.61 50.28
N VAL A 764 33.63 -59.73 50.87
CA VAL A 764 33.43 -59.63 52.32
C VAL A 764 32.90 -60.96 52.89
N ASN A 765 31.97 -61.62 52.18
CA ASN A 765 31.48 -62.93 52.58
C ASN A 765 32.51 -64.05 52.39
N SER A 766 33.29 -64.05 51.31
CA SER A 766 34.37 -65.03 51.09
C SER A 766 35.47 -64.92 52.17
N LEU A 767 35.84 -63.70 52.55
CA LEU A 767 36.77 -63.44 53.66
C LEU A 767 36.23 -63.95 55.01
N ARG A 768 34.90 -64.00 55.17
CA ARG A 768 34.21 -64.58 56.33
C ARG A 768 34.12 -66.11 56.26
N ALA A 769 33.74 -66.67 55.10
CA ALA A 769 33.38 -68.08 54.91
C ALA A 769 34.56 -69.07 54.89
N LYS A 770 35.82 -68.62 55.03
CA LYS A 770 36.99 -69.50 55.20
C LYS A 770 37.00 -70.24 56.57
N ARG A 771 35.99 -71.09 56.80
CA ARG A 771 36.01 -72.35 57.56
C ARG A 771 34.70 -73.16 57.42
N SER A 772 34.76 -74.38 56.87
CA SER A 772 34.12 -75.60 57.42
C SER A 772 34.21 -76.82 56.48
N VAL A 773 35.41 -77.39 56.25
CA VAL A 773 35.55 -78.82 55.83
C VAL A 773 36.84 -79.47 56.38
N ARG A 774 37.23 -79.20 57.63
CA ARG A 774 38.12 -80.17 58.32
C ARG A 774 37.79 -80.18 59.80
N GLY A 775 37.10 -81.24 60.18
CA GLY A 775 36.62 -81.48 61.53
C GLY A 775 37.73 -81.83 62.51
N ALA A 776 37.30 -81.81 63.77
CA ALA A 776 37.87 -82.41 64.97
C ALA A 776 39.15 -81.80 65.56
N LEU A 777 38.95 -81.30 66.79
CA LEU A 777 39.90 -81.14 67.91
C LEU A 777 41.02 -80.11 67.74
N VAL A 778 40.90 -78.99 68.48
CA VAL A 778 41.91 -78.42 69.41
C VAL A 778 41.50 -76.98 69.77
N LYS A 779 41.70 -76.66 71.05
CA LYS A 779 41.15 -75.54 71.82
C LYS A 779 41.83 -74.17 71.60
N ASP A 780 42.41 -73.93 70.41
CA ASP A 780 43.29 -72.77 70.17
C ASP A 780 42.76 -71.67 69.22
N ASP A 781 41.48 -71.68 68.86
CA ASP A 781 40.99 -70.92 67.69
C ASP A 781 40.19 -69.64 67.92
N TYR A 782 40.16 -69.12 69.14
CA TYR A 782 39.45 -67.87 69.40
C TYR A 782 40.16 -66.66 68.72
N LYS A 783 41.49 -66.61 68.77
CA LYS A 783 42.29 -65.49 68.24
C LYS A 783 42.30 -65.41 66.69
N THR A 784 42.16 -66.54 65.99
CA THR A 784 42.17 -66.60 64.51
C THR A 784 40.82 -66.20 63.90
N GLY A 785 39.71 -66.50 64.60
CA GLY A 785 38.36 -66.06 64.24
C GLY A 785 38.18 -64.55 64.36
N GLU A 786 38.69 -63.93 65.43
CA GLU A 786 38.69 -62.47 65.61
C GLU A 786 39.50 -61.73 64.54
N ARG A 787 40.67 -62.25 64.15
CA ARG A 787 41.54 -61.65 63.12
C ARG A 787 40.90 -61.65 61.72
N LYS A 788 40.19 -62.72 61.34
CA LYS A 788 39.47 -62.81 60.05
C LYS A 788 38.21 -61.95 60.02
N ASN A 789 37.45 -61.93 61.12
CA ASN A 789 36.31 -61.03 61.27
C ASN A 789 36.74 -59.54 61.29
N ARG A 790 37.94 -59.25 61.81
CA ARG A 790 38.56 -57.92 61.70
C ARG A 790 38.89 -57.56 60.25
N ARG A 791 39.42 -58.48 59.42
CA ARG A 791 39.69 -58.22 57.99
C ARG A 791 38.43 -57.95 57.19
N ALA A 792 37.35 -58.71 57.41
CA ALA A 792 36.06 -58.48 56.77
C ALA A 792 35.45 -57.12 57.18
N ARG A 793 35.54 -56.75 58.47
CA ARG A 793 35.12 -55.43 58.97
C ARG A 793 35.93 -54.28 58.36
N VAL A 794 37.26 -54.42 58.28
CA VAL A 794 38.13 -53.41 57.66
C VAL A 794 37.82 -53.28 56.16
N CYS A 795 37.63 -54.39 55.45
CA CYS A 795 37.24 -54.37 54.03
C CYS A 795 35.90 -53.65 53.81
N ASN A 796 34.88 -53.95 54.63
CA ASN A 796 33.58 -53.28 54.58
C ASN A 796 33.70 -51.77 54.93
N MET A 797 34.55 -51.40 55.88
CA MET A 797 34.81 -49.99 56.24
C MET A 797 35.52 -49.24 55.11
N MET A 798 36.53 -49.85 54.49
CA MET A 798 37.22 -49.29 53.32
C MET A 798 36.26 -49.12 52.14
N ALA A 799 35.43 -50.13 51.87
CA ALA A 799 34.44 -50.07 50.79
C ALA A 799 33.44 -48.91 50.95
N LYS A 800 32.99 -48.65 52.19
CA LYS A 800 32.11 -47.51 52.49
C LYS A 800 32.72 -46.17 52.09
N VAL A 801 34.03 -46.00 52.30
CA VAL A 801 34.75 -44.78 51.96
C VAL A 801 35.00 -44.73 50.45
N VAL A 802 35.60 -45.78 49.88
CA VAL A 802 36.00 -45.82 48.46
C VAL A 802 34.79 -45.61 47.54
N MET A 803 33.69 -46.34 47.75
CA MET A 803 32.52 -46.24 46.89
C MET A 803 31.83 -44.87 47.00
N LEU A 804 31.78 -44.28 48.20
CA LEU A 804 31.24 -42.95 48.40
C LEU A 804 32.11 -41.88 47.73
N THR A 805 33.44 -41.98 47.88
CA THR A 805 34.37 -41.06 47.23
C THR A 805 34.31 -41.15 45.71
N ALA A 806 34.16 -42.36 45.16
CA ALA A 806 34.03 -42.57 43.72
C ALA A 806 32.73 -41.95 43.17
N PHE A 807 31.62 -42.07 43.91
CA PHE A 807 30.35 -41.45 43.52
C PHE A 807 30.37 -39.92 43.64
N ILE A 808 30.97 -39.37 44.71
CA ILE A 808 31.14 -37.92 44.83
C ILE A 808 32.05 -37.39 43.71
N ALA A 809 33.14 -38.09 43.38
CA ALA A 809 34.01 -37.72 42.26
C ALA A 809 33.25 -37.75 40.93
N LEU A 810 32.40 -38.75 40.69
CA LEU A 810 31.52 -38.82 39.52
C LEU A 810 30.58 -37.61 39.46
N LEU A 811 29.93 -37.25 40.55
CA LEU A 811 29.04 -36.09 40.63
C LEU A 811 29.81 -34.79 40.32
N VAL A 812 30.99 -34.59 40.90
CA VAL A 812 31.82 -33.41 40.64
C VAL A 812 32.23 -33.33 39.18
N VAL A 813 32.72 -34.43 38.59
CA VAL A 813 33.09 -34.46 37.17
C VAL A 813 31.87 -34.14 36.30
N PHE A 814 30.73 -34.75 36.58
CA PHE A 814 29.49 -34.52 35.84
C PHE A 814 29.01 -33.07 35.95
N PHE A 815 29.00 -32.50 37.16
CA PHE A 815 28.64 -31.10 37.37
C PHE A 815 29.65 -30.14 36.73
N MET A 816 30.94 -30.46 36.66
CA MET A 816 31.92 -29.63 35.94
C MET A 816 31.63 -29.61 34.44
N PHE A 817 31.35 -30.77 33.84
CA PHE A 817 30.92 -30.86 32.43
C PHE A 817 29.56 -30.18 32.18
N GLY A 818 28.69 -30.13 33.19
CA GLY A 818 27.42 -29.41 33.15
C GLY A 818 27.53 -27.90 33.46
N ALA A 819 28.54 -27.46 34.22
CA ALA A 819 28.69 -26.10 34.71
C ALA A 819 29.53 -25.20 33.80
N GLU A 820 30.31 -25.74 32.86
CA GLU A 820 30.87 -24.96 31.72
C GLU A 820 29.78 -24.32 30.82
N ILE A 821 28.50 -24.42 31.20
CA ILE A 821 27.30 -24.03 30.45
C ILE A 821 26.41 -23.03 31.22
N LEU A 822 26.64 -22.83 32.53
CA LEU A 822 26.06 -21.72 33.32
C LEU A 822 27.02 -20.52 33.26
#